data_AF-A0A398AZT7-F1
#
_entry.id   AF-A0A398AZT7-F1
#
_cell.length_a   1.000
_cell.length_b   1.000
_cell.length_c   1.000
_cell.angle_alpha   90.00
_cell.angle_beta   90.00
_cell.angle_gamma   90.00
#
_symmetry.space_group_name_H-M   'P 1'
#
loop_
_entity.id
_entity.type
_entity.pdbx_description
1 polymer ?
#
loop_
_entity_poly.entity_id
_entity_poly.type
_entity_poly.pdbx_seq_one_letter_code
_entity_poly.pdbx_strand_id
1 'polypeptide(L)'
;MKEQRQNREDEIVEPVKIPKATWMADGTHWPGTWINSAPDHSRSDHAGIIQVMLKPPSDEPLHGDSEGFLDLTDVDIRLPLLVYVSREKRPGYDHNKKAGAMNALVRASAIMSNGPFILNLDCDHYIYNSQALREGMCFMMDRGGDRLCYVQFPQRFEGIDPSDRYANHNTVFFDVNMRALDGLMGPVYVGTGCLFRRIALYGFDPPRSKEHSPGFCSCCFRRKKKKSRVAEENRSLRMSGGGGDSDDDEEMSLSLVPKKFGNSTFLIDSIPVAEFQGRPLADHPAVQNGRPPGALTIPRELLDASTVAEAIAVISCWYEDKTEWGSRIGWIYGSVTEDVVTGYRMHNRGWKSVYCVTKRDAFRGTAPINLTDRLHQVLRWATGSVEIFFSRNNAFLASPKMKILQRIAYLNVGIYPFTSIFLIVYCFLPALSLFSGQFIVQTLNVTFLIYLLIISITLCLLALLEIKWSGISLEEWWRNEQFWLIGGTSAHLAAVIQGLLKVVAGIEISFTLTSKSGGDDVDDEFADLYVVKWTSLMIPPITIMMVNLIAIAVGFSRTIYSVIPQWSKLIGGVFFSFWVLAHLYPFAKGLMGRRGKTPTIVYVWSGLVAITISLLWVAVNPPAGSTQIGGSFTFP
;
A
#
# COMPACT_ATOMS: atom_id res chain seq x y z
N MET A 1 19.63 -20.86 76.00
CA MET A 1 19.62 -21.19 74.56
C MET A 1 19.05 -20.02 73.77
N LYS A 2 19.80 -18.91 73.79
CA LYS A 2 19.42 -17.59 73.27
C LYS A 2 20.29 -17.21 72.06
N GLU A 3 20.79 -18.22 71.35
CA GLU A 3 21.80 -18.10 70.27
C GLU A 3 21.48 -18.94 69.02
N GLN A 4 20.22 -19.37 68.85
CA GLN A 4 19.76 -20.02 67.60
C GLN A 4 18.53 -19.35 66.99
N ARG A 5 18.21 -18.13 67.41
CA ARG A 5 17.08 -17.35 66.89
C ARG A 5 17.47 -16.06 66.17
N GLN A 6 18.76 -15.85 65.91
CA GLN A 6 19.29 -14.65 65.24
C GLN A 6 19.97 -14.90 63.89
N ASN A 7 20.01 -16.14 63.39
CA ASN A 7 20.55 -16.46 62.05
C ASN A 7 19.46 -16.85 61.04
N ARG A 8 18.24 -16.32 61.17
CA ARG A 8 17.11 -16.67 60.30
C ARG A 8 16.37 -15.45 59.73
N GLU A 9 17.03 -14.30 59.66
CA GLU A 9 16.44 -13.03 59.21
C GLU A 9 17.18 -12.34 58.05
N ASP A 10 18.14 -13.00 57.38
CA ASP A 10 18.83 -12.42 56.20
C ASP A 10 18.83 -13.34 54.96
N GLU A 11 17.79 -14.14 54.76
CA GLU A 11 17.43 -14.52 53.39
C GLU A 11 16.29 -13.61 52.95
N ILE A 12 16.63 -12.57 52.19
CA ILE A 12 15.68 -11.86 51.35
C ILE A 12 15.15 -12.90 50.36
N VAL A 13 14.10 -13.62 50.74
CA VAL A 13 13.35 -14.45 49.80
C VAL A 13 12.64 -13.45 48.91
N GLU A 14 13.29 -13.10 47.80
CA GLU A 14 12.61 -12.38 46.73
C GLU A 14 11.31 -13.12 46.44
N PRO A 15 10.14 -12.44 46.51
CA PRO A 15 8.88 -13.09 46.21
C PRO A 15 8.99 -13.63 44.78
N VAL A 16 8.98 -14.96 44.64
CA VAL A 16 9.03 -15.63 43.34
C VAL A 16 7.87 -15.06 42.52
N LYS A 17 8.18 -14.20 41.55
CA LYS A 17 7.21 -13.65 40.63
C LYS A 17 6.79 -14.77 39.69
N ILE A 18 5.78 -15.54 40.09
CA ILE A 18 5.15 -16.52 39.20
C ILE A 18 4.41 -15.72 38.11
N PRO A 19 4.83 -15.82 36.84
CA PRO A 19 4.13 -15.13 35.76
C PRO A 19 2.70 -15.69 35.67
N LYS A 20 1.71 -14.80 35.73
CA LYS A 20 0.30 -15.20 35.63
C LYS A 20 -0.01 -15.63 34.20
N ALA A 21 -0.23 -16.94 34.01
CA ALA A 21 -0.64 -17.51 32.73
C ALA A 21 -2.00 -16.99 32.27
N THR A 22 -2.19 -16.94 30.95
CA THR A 22 -3.51 -16.73 30.36
C THR A 22 -4.21 -18.08 30.23
N TRP A 23 -5.37 -18.22 30.86
CA TRP A 23 -6.14 -19.46 30.89
C TRP A 23 -7.25 -19.46 29.85
N MET A 24 -7.47 -20.63 29.25
CA MET A 24 -8.63 -20.92 28.42
C MET A 24 -9.80 -21.41 29.28
N ALA A 25 -11.01 -21.37 28.72
CA ALA A 25 -12.23 -21.79 29.42
C ALA A 25 -12.24 -23.28 29.80
N ASP A 26 -11.47 -24.11 29.08
CA ASP A 26 -11.30 -25.54 29.35
C ASP A 26 -10.28 -25.84 30.46
N GLY A 27 -9.70 -24.80 31.09
CA GLY A 27 -8.72 -24.95 32.15
C GLY A 27 -7.29 -25.26 31.65
N THR A 28 -7.01 -25.10 30.36
CA THR A 28 -5.64 -25.20 29.84
C THR A 28 -5.01 -23.80 29.66
N HIS A 29 -3.68 -23.74 29.52
CA HIS A 29 -2.98 -22.49 29.23
C HIS A 29 -3.12 -22.11 27.75
N TRP A 30 -3.30 -20.82 27.48
CA TRP A 30 -3.26 -20.30 26.11
C TRP A 30 -1.87 -20.51 25.52
N PRO A 31 -1.72 -21.21 24.39
CA PRO A 31 -0.39 -21.49 23.81
C PRO A 31 0.26 -20.26 23.17
N GLY A 32 -0.51 -19.20 22.91
CA GLY A 32 -0.01 -17.97 22.30
C GLY A 32 0.53 -16.96 23.31
N THR A 33 0.42 -15.68 22.95
CA THR A 33 0.84 -14.58 23.82
C THR A 33 -0.04 -14.43 25.07
N TRP A 34 0.58 -14.38 26.24
CA TRP A 34 -0.11 -14.13 27.51
C TRP A 34 -0.27 -12.64 27.80
N ILE A 35 -1.26 -12.32 28.66
CA ILE A 35 -1.47 -10.95 29.19
C ILE A 35 -0.20 -10.46 29.89
N ASN A 36 0.42 -11.32 30.71
CA ASN A 36 1.74 -11.09 31.27
C ASN A 36 2.73 -11.94 30.48
N SER A 37 3.55 -11.27 29.67
CA SER A 37 4.54 -11.93 28.81
C SER A 37 5.45 -12.85 29.63
N ALA A 38 5.63 -14.07 29.14
CA ALA A 38 6.54 -15.08 29.67
C ALA A 38 7.38 -15.67 28.51
N PRO A 39 8.49 -16.38 28.78
CA PRO A 39 9.17 -17.18 27.76
C PRO A 39 8.17 -18.12 27.06
N ASP A 40 8.31 -18.31 25.74
CA ASP A 40 7.37 -19.07 24.90
C ASP A 40 5.94 -18.50 24.79
N HIS A 41 5.63 -17.38 25.46
CA HIS A 41 4.30 -16.77 25.52
C HIS A 41 4.33 -15.23 25.40
N SER A 42 5.28 -14.70 24.61
CA SER A 42 5.43 -13.27 24.32
C SER A 42 4.92 -12.93 22.91
N ARG A 43 4.97 -11.64 22.50
CA ARG A 43 4.57 -11.22 21.14
C ARG A 43 5.55 -11.66 20.05
N SER A 44 6.80 -11.95 20.41
CA SER A 44 7.90 -12.35 19.53
C SER A 44 8.35 -13.80 19.73
N ASP A 45 7.75 -14.50 20.69
CA ASP A 45 8.08 -15.88 21.05
C ASP A 45 6.80 -16.57 21.49
N HIS A 46 6.17 -17.31 20.59
CA HIS A 46 4.97 -18.09 20.85
C HIS A 46 4.75 -19.17 19.78
N ALA A 47 4.10 -20.27 20.17
CA ALA A 47 3.76 -21.35 19.27
C ALA A 47 2.76 -20.92 18.17
N GLY A 48 2.75 -21.67 17.08
CA GLY A 48 1.72 -21.58 16.04
C GLY A 48 0.41 -22.22 16.52
N ILE A 49 -0.72 -21.61 16.15
CA ILE A 49 -2.07 -22.02 16.56
C ILE A 49 -2.95 -22.05 15.32
N ILE A 50 -3.64 -23.16 15.10
CA ILE A 50 -4.76 -23.25 14.17
C ILE A 50 -5.97 -23.76 14.95
N GLN A 51 -7.07 -23.02 14.90
CA GLN A 51 -8.32 -23.40 15.54
C GLN A 51 -9.47 -23.31 14.53
N VAL A 52 -10.17 -24.42 14.33
CA VAL A 52 -11.38 -24.46 13.50
C VAL A 52 -12.55 -23.99 14.36
N MET A 53 -12.98 -22.76 14.13
CA MET A 53 -14.05 -22.09 14.89
C MET A 53 -15.44 -22.53 14.41
N LEU A 54 -15.60 -22.68 13.10
CA LEU A 54 -16.80 -23.22 12.46
C LEU A 54 -16.37 -24.35 11.51
N LYS A 55 -17.00 -25.52 11.62
CA LYS A 55 -16.68 -26.67 10.77
C LYS A 55 -17.13 -26.42 9.33
N PRO A 56 -16.58 -27.15 8.34
CA PRO A 56 -17.14 -27.16 6.99
C PRO A 56 -18.65 -27.43 7.04
N PRO A 57 -19.48 -26.67 6.31
CA PRO A 57 -20.91 -26.94 6.27
C PRO A 57 -21.17 -28.34 5.68
N SER A 58 -22.24 -29.00 6.12
CA SER A 58 -22.74 -30.24 5.50
C SER A 58 -23.06 -30.01 4.02
N ASP A 59 -23.23 -31.05 3.21
CA ASP A 59 -23.62 -30.90 1.79
C ASP A 59 -25.11 -30.56 1.65
N GLU A 60 -25.95 -31.09 2.55
CA GLU A 60 -27.39 -30.83 2.56
C GLU A 60 -27.71 -29.48 3.22
N PRO A 61 -28.55 -28.63 2.58
CA PRO A 61 -29.04 -27.38 3.18
C PRO A 61 -29.69 -27.62 4.52
N LEU A 62 -29.40 -26.76 5.50
CA LEU A 62 -30.07 -26.77 6.79
C LEU A 62 -30.95 -25.52 6.85
N HIS A 63 -32.25 -25.71 6.96
CA HIS A 63 -33.20 -24.61 7.07
C HIS A 63 -33.38 -24.18 8.52
N GLY A 64 -33.60 -22.88 8.74
CA GLY A 64 -33.84 -22.33 10.07
C GLY A 64 -35.30 -22.46 10.52
N ASP A 65 -35.53 -22.17 11.80
CA ASP A 65 -36.88 -22.12 12.37
C ASP A 65 -37.46 -20.70 12.29
N SER A 66 -38.79 -20.57 12.40
CA SER A 66 -39.50 -19.29 12.43
C SER A 66 -39.63 -18.68 13.84
N GLU A 67 -38.91 -19.21 14.83
CA GLU A 67 -38.97 -18.72 16.21
C GLU A 67 -38.16 -17.42 16.39
N GLY A 68 -38.74 -16.29 15.97
CA GLY A 68 -38.13 -14.97 16.18
C GLY A 68 -38.76 -13.84 15.34
N PHE A 69 -38.05 -12.72 15.25
CA PHE A 69 -38.44 -11.57 14.41
C PHE A 69 -38.20 -11.79 12.90
N LEU A 70 -37.53 -12.89 12.53
CA LEU A 70 -37.15 -13.24 11.15
C LEU A 70 -37.64 -14.66 10.85
N ASP A 71 -38.32 -14.83 9.72
CA ASP A 71 -38.70 -16.15 9.20
C ASP A 71 -37.53 -16.73 8.39
N LEU A 72 -36.95 -17.82 8.88
CA LEU A 72 -35.78 -18.48 8.31
C LEU A 72 -36.10 -19.87 7.72
N THR A 73 -37.39 -20.23 7.60
CA THR A 73 -37.83 -21.54 7.11
C THR A 73 -37.34 -21.86 5.69
N ASP A 74 -37.20 -20.84 4.85
CA ASP A 74 -36.67 -20.97 3.47
C ASP A 74 -35.18 -20.56 3.35
N VAL A 75 -34.51 -20.30 4.47
CA VAL A 75 -33.12 -19.80 4.48
C VAL A 75 -32.17 -20.91 4.90
N ASP A 76 -31.15 -21.17 4.08
CA ASP A 76 -30.05 -22.05 4.45
C ASP A 76 -29.18 -21.35 5.51
N ILE A 77 -29.23 -21.86 6.74
CA ILE A 77 -28.56 -21.29 7.92
C ILE A 77 -27.14 -21.84 8.13
N ARG A 78 -26.64 -22.69 7.22
CA ARG A 78 -25.27 -23.21 7.30
C ARG A 78 -24.26 -22.07 7.21
N LEU A 79 -23.29 -22.08 8.13
CA LEU A 79 -22.22 -21.10 8.15
C LEU A 79 -20.96 -21.60 7.43
N PRO A 80 -20.19 -20.71 6.77
CA PRO A 80 -18.92 -21.08 6.17
C PRO A 80 -17.89 -21.54 7.22
N LEU A 81 -16.96 -22.41 6.79
CA LEU A 81 -15.77 -22.78 7.55
C LEU A 81 -15.01 -21.51 7.99
N LEU A 82 -14.81 -21.37 9.30
CA LEU A 82 -14.03 -20.28 9.90
C LEU A 82 -12.83 -20.88 10.62
N VAL A 83 -11.63 -20.45 10.25
CA VAL A 83 -10.37 -20.91 10.84
C VAL A 83 -9.61 -19.72 11.39
N TYR A 84 -9.28 -19.79 12.67
CA TYR A 84 -8.35 -18.86 13.32
C TYR A 84 -6.93 -19.39 13.15
N VAL A 85 -6.01 -18.53 12.69
CA VAL A 85 -4.60 -18.87 12.50
C VAL A 85 -3.72 -17.82 13.18
N SER A 86 -2.86 -18.27 14.08
CA SER A 86 -1.73 -17.50 14.62
C SER A 86 -0.45 -18.22 14.24
N ARG A 87 0.40 -17.61 13.42
CA ARG A 87 1.68 -18.22 13.01
C ARG A 87 2.66 -18.30 14.18
N GLU A 88 3.58 -19.26 14.11
CA GLU A 88 4.65 -19.36 15.10
C GLU A 88 5.60 -18.17 14.98
N LYS A 89 6.11 -17.71 16.13
CA LYS A 89 7.18 -16.71 16.21
C LYS A 89 8.21 -17.14 17.21
N ARG A 90 9.49 -16.92 16.87
CA ARG A 90 10.64 -17.26 17.70
C ARG A 90 11.66 -16.13 17.62
N PRO A 91 12.37 -15.81 18.71
CA PRO A 91 13.46 -14.85 18.70
C PRO A 91 14.52 -15.23 17.64
N GLY A 92 15.01 -14.25 16.89
CA GLY A 92 16.02 -14.46 15.85
C GLY A 92 15.47 -14.74 14.44
N TYR A 93 14.14 -14.91 14.28
CA TYR A 93 13.50 -15.05 12.97
C TYR A 93 12.81 -13.74 12.57
N ASP A 94 13.03 -13.29 11.33
CA ASP A 94 12.22 -12.21 10.75
C ASP A 94 10.85 -12.74 10.33
N HIS A 95 9.81 -11.98 10.67
CA HIS A 95 8.43 -12.36 10.43
C HIS A 95 7.78 -11.56 9.28
N ASN A 96 8.49 -10.64 8.61
CA ASN A 96 8.01 -10.01 7.38
C ASN A 96 6.62 -9.33 7.49
N LYS A 97 6.25 -8.84 8.68
CA LYS A 97 5.01 -8.09 8.97
C LYS A 97 3.76 -8.75 8.33
N LYS A 98 3.01 -8.00 7.50
CA LYS A 98 1.78 -8.44 6.82
C LYS A 98 2.06 -9.51 5.77
N ALA A 99 3.10 -9.34 4.95
CA ALA A 99 3.44 -10.27 3.88
C ALA A 99 3.66 -11.71 4.41
N GLY A 100 4.39 -11.86 5.51
CA GLY A 100 4.63 -13.17 6.11
C GLY A 100 3.35 -13.79 6.71
N ALA A 101 2.43 -12.98 7.23
CA ALA A 101 1.14 -13.48 7.71
C ALA A 101 0.28 -13.98 6.55
N MET A 102 0.23 -13.22 5.45
CA MET A 102 -0.48 -13.61 4.23
C MET A 102 0.09 -14.91 3.64
N ASN A 103 1.41 -15.06 3.55
CA ASN A 103 2.02 -16.27 3.02
C ASN A 103 1.75 -17.51 3.89
N ALA A 104 1.79 -17.37 5.23
CA ALA A 104 1.40 -18.45 6.13
C ALA A 104 -0.07 -18.85 5.93
N LEU A 105 -0.99 -17.87 5.77
CA LEU A 105 -2.40 -18.13 5.47
C LEU A 105 -2.60 -18.83 4.13
N VAL A 106 -1.83 -18.47 3.09
CA VAL A 106 -1.89 -19.15 1.79
C VAL A 106 -1.55 -20.62 1.93
N ARG A 107 -0.47 -20.95 2.66
CA ARG A 107 -0.01 -22.33 2.88
C ARG A 107 -1.01 -23.14 3.69
N ALA A 108 -1.44 -22.62 4.85
CA ALA A 108 -2.44 -23.28 5.68
C ALA A 108 -3.74 -23.49 4.91
N SER A 109 -4.21 -22.49 4.18
CA SER A 109 -5.42 -22.60 3.36
C SER A 109 -5.29 -23.62 2.24
N ALA A 110 -4.10 -23.79 1.65
CA ALA A 110 -3.87 -24.79 0.60
C ALA A 110 -4.12 -26.22 1.09
N ILE A 111 -3.71 -26.49 2.33
CA ILE A 111 -3.87 -27.80 2.97
C ILE A 111 -5.30 -28.00 3.49
N MET A 112 -5.87 -26.98 4.12
CA MET A 112 -7.18 -27.11 4.74
C MET A 112 -8.33 -27.07 3.73
N SER A 113 -8.35 -26.08 2.83
CA SER A 113 -9.48 -25.81 1.93
C SER A 113 -9.18 -25.80 0.45
N ASN A 114 -7.92 -25.59 0.11
CA ASN A 114 -7.40 -25.51 -1.25
C ASN A 114 -8.20 -24.63 -2.23
N GLY A 115 -8.87 -23.59 -1.72
CA GLY A 115 -9.71 -22.74 -2.55
C GLY A 115 -8.91 -22.08 -3.68
N PRO A 116 -9.31 -22.18 -4.96
CA PRO A 116 -8.51 -21.72 -6.11
C PRO A 116 -8.39 -20.20 -6.22
N PHE A 117 -9.29 -19.48 -5.55
CA PHE A 117 -9.29 -18.03 -5.46
C PHE A 117 -9.17 -17.58 -4.01
N ILE A 118 -8.49 -16.46 -3.78
CA ILE A 118 -8.19 -15.93 -2.45
C ILE A 118 -8.60 -14.45 -2.46
N LEU A 119 -9.61 -14.10 -1.66
CA LEU A 119 -9.94 -12.69 -1.41
C LEU A 119 -9.14 -12.21 -0.20
N ASN A 120 -8.44 -11.10 -0.33
CA ASN A 120 -7.74 -10.47 0.79
C ASN A 120 -8.49 -9.23 1.28
N LEU A 121 -8.57 -9.06 2.60
CA LEU A 121 -9.18 -7.90 3.25
C LEU A 121 -8.33 -7.46 4.43
N ASP A 122 -8.23 -6.15 4.62
CA ASP A 122 -7.69 -5.54 5.83
C ASP A 122 -8.77 -5.44 6.92
N CYS A 123 -8.36 -5.43 8.19
CA CYS A 123 -9.28 -5.43 9.33
C CYS A 123 -10.20 -4.20 9.39
N ASP A 124 -9.82 -3.11 8.72
CA ASP A 124 -10.59 -1.88 8.63
C ASP A 124 -11.48 -1.83 7.39
N HIS A 125 -11.58 -2.92 6.62
CA HIS A 125 -12.45 -3.05 5.45
C HIS A 125 -13.41 -4.22 5.61
N TYR A 126 -14.66 -4.03 5.20
CA TYR A 126 -15.69 -5.05 5.21
C TYR A 126 -16.42 -5.13 3.88
N ILE A 127 -17.11 -6.25 3.66
CA ILE A 127 -17.93 -6.49 2.47
C ILE A 127 -19.22 -5.67 2.63
N TYR A 128 -19.38 -4.64 1.81
CA TYR A 128 -20.56 -3.79 1.83
C TYR A 128 -21.69 -4.33 0.93
N ASN A 129 -21.32 -5.00 -0.17
CA ASN A 129 -22.27 -5.63 -1.08
C ASN A 129 -22.05 -7.16 -1.12
N SER A 130 -23.06 -7.94 -0.75
CA SER A 130 -23.01 -9.41 -0.77
C SER A 130 -22.82 -10.01 -2.16
N GLN A 131 -23.02 -9.23 -3.23
CA GLN A 131 -22.76 -9.66 -4.61
C GLN A 131 -21.29 -9.52 -5.05
N ALA A 132 -20.44 -8.84 -4.28
CA ALA A 132 -19.05 -8.54 -4.66
C ALA A 132 -18.25 -9.80 -5.07
N LEU A 133 -18.42 -10.90 -4.33
CA LEU A 133 -17.78 -12.17 -4.65
C LEU A 133 -18.25 -12.73 -6.00
N ARG A 134 -19.57 -12.68 -6.27
CA ARG A 134 -20.14 -13.16 -7.54
C ARG A 134 -19.66 -12.32 -8.72
N GLU A 135 -19.57 -11.00 -8.55
CA GLU A 135 -19.07 -10.07 -9.56
C GLU A 135 -17.60 -10.34 -9.90
N GLY A 136 -16.74 -10.53 -8.88
CA GLY A 136 -15.34 -10.90 -9.10
C GLY A 136 -15.18 -12.26 -9.79
N MET A 137 -16.00 -13.24 -9.40
CA MET A 137 -16.00 -14.57 -10.03
C MET A 137 -16.44 -14.54 -11.49
N CYS A 138 -17.33 -13.62 -11.88
CA CYS A 138 -17.74 -13.43 -13.27
C CYS A 138 -16.52 -13.21 -14.17
N PHE A 139 -15.62 -12.29 -13.81
CA PHE A 139 -14.39 -12.04 -14.57
C PHE A 139 -13.43 -13.24 -14.56
N MET A 140 -13.29 -13.90 -13.41
CA MET A 140 -12.38 -15.04 -13.28
C MET A 140 -12.81 -16.25 -14.11
N MET A 141 -14.13 -16.42 -14.32
CA MET A 141 -14.75 -17.54 -15.03
C MET A 141 -15.12 -17.22 -16.48
N ASP A 142 -15.02 -15.97 -16.92
CA ASP A 142 -15.33 -15.58 -18.30
C ASP A 142 -14.21 -15.96 -19.29
N ARG A 143 -14.46 -15.72 -20.58
CA ARG A 143 -13.57 -15.96 -21.71
C ARG A 143 -12.26 -15.20 -21.53
N GLY A 144 -11.18 -15.94 -21.30
CA GLY A 144 -9.86 -15.36 -21.06
C GLY A 144 -9.58 -15.05 -19.59
N GLY A 145 -10.52 -15.35 -18.69
CA GLY A 145 -10.37 -15.28 -17.23
C GLY A 145 -9.24 -16.16 -16.69
N ASP A 146 -8.88 -17.22 -17.42
CA ASP A 146 -7.72 -18.08 -17.15
C ASP A 146 -6.38 -17.31 -17.16
N ARG A 147 -6.31 -16.14 -17.80
CA ARG A 147 -5.12 -15.27 -17.83
C ARG A 147 -5.14 -14.15 -16.79
N LEU A 148 -6.16 -14.11 -15.94
CA LEU A 148 -6.28 -13.12 -14.87
C LEU A 148 -5.59 -13.61 -13.60
N CYS A 149 -4.70 -12.80 -13.03
CA CYS A 149 -4.07 -13.07 -11.74
C CYS A 149 -4.89 -12.54 -10.57
N TYR A 150 -5.57 -11.40 -10.73
CA TYR A 150 -6.47 -10.87 -9.72
C TYR A 150 -7.52 -9.91 -10.29
N VAL A 151 -8.62 -9.74 -9.56
CA VAL A 151 -9.63 -8.70 -9.75
C VAL A 151 -9.54 -7.72 -8.58
N GLN A 152 -9.21 -6.47 -8.88
CA GLN A 152 -9.11 -5.40 -7.88
C GLN A 152 -10.42 -4.61 -7.83
N PHE A 153 -10.95 -4.42 -6.63
CA PHE A 153 -12.09 -3.54 -6.39
C PHE A 153 -11.63 -2.17 -5.90
N PRO A 154 -12.37 -1.08 -6.17
CA PRO A 154 -12.11 0.24 -5.60
C PRO A 154 -12.16 0.19 -4.07
N GLN A 155 -11.25 0.88 -3.41
CA GLN A 155 -11.35 1.12 -1.97
C GLN A 155 -12.22 2.35 -1.75
N ARG A 156 -13.30 2.18 -0.99
CA ARG A 156 -14.20 3.26 -0.58
C ARG A 156 -14.16 3.39 0.92
N PHE A 157 -14.26 4.61 1.41
CA PHE A 157 -14.13 4.89 2.82
C PHE A 157 -15.38 5.57 3.39
N GLU A 158 -15.67 5.28 4.65
CA GLU A 158 -16.68 5.95 5.46
C GLU A 158 -16.01 6.84 6.53
N GLY A 159 -16.80 7.73 7.14
CA GLY A 159 -16.31 8.67 8.16
C GLY A 159 -15.43 9.78 7.62
N ILE A 160 -15.59 10.14 6.34
CA ILE A 160 -14.89 11.29 5.74
C ILE A 160 -15.74 12.55 5.91
N ASP A 161 -15.09 13.66 6.23
CA ASP A 161 -15.76 14.95 6.38
C ASP A 161 -16.40 15.41 5.06
N PRO A 162 -17.55 16.12 5.10
CA PRO A 162 -18.23 16.55 3.87
C PRO A 162 -17.39 17.42 2.92
N SER A 163 -16.33 18.08 3.41
CA SER A 163 -15.45 18.91 2.58
C SER A 163 -14.19 18.19 2.06
N ASP A 164 -14.06 16.90 2.41
CA ASP A 164 -12.91 16.01 2.20
C ASP A 164 -11.59 16.77 2.26
N ARG A 165 -11.32 17.42 3.40
CA ARG A 165 -10.20 18.37 3.51
C ARG A 165 -8.85 17.74 3.20
N TYR A 166 -8.72 16.43 3.40
CA TYR A 166 -7.48 15.67 3.25
C TYR A 166 -7.44 14.73 2.05
N ALA A 167 -8.40 14.87 1.12
CA ALA A 167 -8.51 14.01 -0.08
C ALA A 167 -8.47 12.52 0.27
N ASN A 168 -9.18 12.12 1.33
CA ASN A 168 -9.20 10.76 1.83
C ASN A 168 -9.98 9.81 0.91
N HIS A 169 -10.96 10.30 0.14
CA HIS A 169 -11.65 9.45 -0.84
C HIS A 169 -10.73 8.99 -1.97
N ASN A 170 -9.69 9.78 -2.28
CA ASN A 170 -8.70 9.49 -3.33
C ASN A 170 -9.36 9.11 -4.69
N THR A 171 -10.46 9.80 -5.05
CA THR A 171 -11.31 9.45 -6.20
C THR A 171 -10.55 9.56 -7.52
N VAL A 172 -9.65 10.53 -7.69
CA VAL A 172 -8.82 10.64 -8.90
C VAL A 172 -8.02 9.36 -9.14
N PHE A 173 -7.40 8.81 -8.11
CA PHE A 173 -6.64 7.56 -8.25
C PHE A 173 -7.53 6.37 -8.59
N PHE A 174 -8.64 6.19 -7.86
CA PHE A 174 -9.51 5.01 -8.02
C PHE A 174 -10.47 5.09 -9.22
N ASP A 175 -10.91 6.26 -9.64
CA ASP A 175 -11.93 6.43 -10.68
C ASP A 175 -11.39 7.00 -11.99
N VAL A 176 -10.19 7.57 -11.99
CA VAL A 176 -9.50 8.01 -13.21
C VAL A 176 -8.36 7.07 -13.54
N ASN A 177 -7.34 7.01 -12.68
CA ASN A 177 -6.08 6.32 -12.99
C ASN A 177 -6.26 4.79 -13.07
N MET A 178 -6.86 4.16 -12.05
CA MET A 178 -7.05 2.70 -12.04
C MET A 178 -7.94 2.21 -13.19
N ARG A 179 -8.97 2.98 -13.57
CA ARG A 179 -9.81 2.66 -14.74
C ARG A 179 -9.02 2.77 -16.05
N ALA A 180 -8.16 3.78 -16.19
CA ALA A 180 -7.32 3.94 -17.37
C ALA A 180 -6.31 2.79 -17.52
N LEU A 181 -5.72 2.32 -16.41
CA LEU A 181 -4.80 1.16 -16.40
C LEU A 181 -5.48 -0.15 -16.79
N ASP A 182 -6.78 -0.27 -16.53
CA ASP A 182 -7.57 -1.46 -16.90
C ASP A 182 -7.59 -1.70 -18.42
N GLY A 183 -7.54 -0.64 -19.22
CA GLY A 183 -7.42 -0.72 -20.68
C GLY A 183 -6.08 -1.29 -21.19
N LEU A 184 -5.06 -1.42 -20.32
CA LEU A 184 -3.72 -1.90 -20.67
C LEU A 184 -3.52 -3.37 -20.31
N MET A 185 -2.96 -3.65 -19.12
CA MET A 185 -2.85 -5.02 -18.57
C MET A 185 -3.65 -5.19 -17.28
N GLY A 186 -4.30 -4.13 -16.79
CA GLY A 186 -5.05 -4.14 -15.55
C GLY A 186 -4.50 -3.19 -14.47
N PRO A 187 -5.26 -2.97 -13.39
CA PRO A 187 -4.87 -2.13 -12.27
C PRO A 187 -3.73 -2.75 -11.46
N VAL A 188 -3.01 -1.91 -10.71
CA VAL A 188 -2.04 -2.39 -9.71
C VAL A 188 -2.77 -2.92 -8.47
N TYR A 189 -2.14 -3.84 -7.74
CA TYR A 189 -2.67 -4.31 -6.46
C TYR A 189 -2.39 -3.28 -5.35
N VAL A 190 -3.42 -2.95 -4.57
CA VAL A 190 -3.41 -1.85 -3.58
C VAL A 190 -3.66 -2.31 -2.14
N GLY A 191 -3.48 -3.61 -1.86
CA GLY A 191 -3.38 -4.12 -0.49
C GLY A 191 -4.64 -4.71 0.14
N THR A 192 -5.84 -4.40 -0.35
CA THR A 192 -7.14 -4.92 0.15
C THR A 192 -8.19 -4.97 -0.96
N GLY A 193 -9.27 -5.73 -0.75
CA GLY A 193 -10.40 -5.83 -1.69
C GLY A 193 -9.99 -6.42 -3.03
N CYS A 194 -9.12 -7.44 -3.01
CA CYS A 194 -8.56 -8.02 -4.23
C CYS A 194 -8.76 -9.54 -4.24
N LEU A 195 -9.39 -10.04 -5.30
CA LEU A 195 -9.65 -11.46 -5.51
C LEU A 195 -8.53 -12.05 -6.37
N PHE A 196 -7.61 -12.79 -5.75
CA PHE A 196 -6.47 -13.41 -6.41
C PHE A 196 -6.78 -14.81 -6.93
N ARG A 197 -6.11 -15.19 -8.02
CA ARG A 197 -5.93 -16.59 -8.44
C ARG A 197 -4.74 -17.19 -7.69
N ARG A 198 -4.96 -18.28 -6.95
CA ARG A 198 -3.93 -18.94 -6.13
C ARG A 198 -2.66 -19.30 -6.91
N ILE A 199 -2.81 -19.86 -8.11
CA ILE A 199 -1.68 -20.27 -8.96
C ILE A 199 -0.82 -19.07 -9.39
N ALA A 200 -1.41 -17.90 -9.55
CA ALA A 200 -0.63 -16.69 -9.85
C ALA A 200 0.21 -16.24 -8.63
N LEU A 201 -0.32 -16.38 -7.41
CA LEU A 201 0.43 -16.17 -6.16
C LEU A 201 1.57 -17.18 -6.00
N TYR A 202 1.39 -18.41 -6.44
CA TYR A 202 2.45 -19.42 -6.46
C TYR A 202 3.59 -19.12 -7.45
N GLY A 203 3.48 -18.04 -8.23
CA GLY A 203 4.55 -17.58 -9.11
C GLY A 203 4.65 -18.34 -10.44
N PHE A 204 3.63 -19.14 -10.78
CA PHE A 204 3.51 -19.78 -12.09
C PHE A 204 3.20 -18.74 -13.19
N ASP A 205 3.58 -19.06 -14.42
CA ASP A 205 3.26 -18.25 -15.60
C ASP A 205 1.76 -18.41 -15.99
N PRO A 206 1.15 -17.41 -16.65
CA PRO A 206 -0.21 -17.53 -17.13
C PRO A 206 -0.33 -18.63 -18.20
N PRO A 207 -1.50 -19.29 -18.30
CA PRO A 207 -1.76 -20.19 -19.42
C PRO A 207 -1.60 -19.41 -20.72
N ARG A 208 -0.95 -20.03 -21.71
CA ARG A 208 -0.68 -19.43 -23.03
C ARG A 208 0.29 -18.23 -23.01
N SER A 209 1.17 -18.13 -22.01
CA SER A 209 2.23 -17.10 -21.94
C SER A 209 3.13 -17.01 -23.19
N LYS A 210 3.27 -18.10 -23.96
CA LYS A 210 4.08 -18.20 -25.19
C LYS A 210 3.36 -17.79 -26.49
N GLU A 211 2.05 -17.52 -26.45
CA GLU A 211 1.29 -17.15 -27.66
C GLU A 211 1.49 -15.69 -28.10
N HIS A 212 1.97 -14.82 -27.20
CA HIS A 212 2.38 -13.46 -27.51
C HIS A 212 3.90 -13.33 -27.39
N SER A 213 4.63 -13.80 -28.40
CA SER A 213 5.97 -13.27 -28.66
C SER A 213 5.85 -12.22 -29.76
N PRO A 214 5.93 -10.91 -29.46
CA PRO A 214 6.05 -9.89 -30.48
C PRO A 214 7.51 -9.87 -30.95
N GLY A 215 7.90 -10.93 -31.66
CA GLY A 215 9.18 -10.96 -32.35
C GLY A 215 9.03 -10.31 -33.70
N PHE A 216 9.55 -9.10 -33.86
CA PHE A 216 9.67 -8.34 -35.11
C PHE A 216 10.49 -9.07 -36.23
N CYS A 217 10.80 -10.37 -36.06
CA CYS A 217 11.58 -11.16 -37.01
C CYS A 217 11.16 -12.65 -37.04
N SER A 218 9.87 -12.97 -36.87
CA SER A 218 9.38 -14.36 -36.91
C SER A 218 9.08 -14.89 -38.32
N CYS A 219 9.26 -14.09 -39.38
CA CYS A 219 8.93 -14.51 -40.76
C CYS A 219 9.94 -15.51 -41.38
N CYS A 220 11.09 -15.78 -40.74
CA CYS A 220 12.15 -16.59 -41.34
C CYS A 220 12.27 -18.04 -40.84
N PHE A 221 11.65 -18.44 -39.72
CA PHE A 221 11.77 -19.82 -39.20
C PHE A 221 10.44 -20.39 -38.71
N ARG A 222 9.70 -21.04 -39.61
CA ARG A 222 8.45 -21.75 -39.31
C ARG A 222 8.78 -23.13 -38.69
N ARG A 223 9.01 -23.19 -37.37
CA ARG A 223 9.10 -24.48 -36.65
C ARG A 223 7.71 -25.17 -36.65
N LYS A 224 7.60 -26.32 -37.31
CA LYS A 224 6.40 -27.20 -37.23
C LYS A 224 6.25 -27.70 -35.79
N LYS A 225 5.13 -27.37 -35.12
CA LYS A 225 4.75 -27.98 -33.84
C LYS A 225 4.21 -29.40 -34.07
N LYS A 226 4.80 -30.39 -33.39
CA LYS A 226 4.23 -31.73 -33.21
C LYS A 226 3.19 -31.64 -32.07
N LYS A 227 1.96 -32.11 -32.28
CA LYS A 227 0.99 -32.32 -31.18
C LYS A 227 1.37 -33.64 -30.51
N SER A 228 1.92 -33.61 -29.29
CA SER A 228 1.97 -34.80 -28.43
C SER A 228 0.73 -34.82 -27.53
N ARG A 229 0.12 -36.01 -27.41
CA ARG A 229 -0.92 -36.33 -26.42
C ARG A 229 -0.17 -36.77 -25.15
N VAL A 230 -0.19 -35.95 -24.11
CA VAL A 230 0.39 -36.28 -22.80
C VAL A 230 -0.67 -36.08 -21.72
N ALA A 231 -0.68 -36.94 -20.70
CA ALA A 231 -1.65 -36.96 -19.62
C ALA A 231 -1.73 -35.62 -18.86
N GLU A 232 -2.95 -35.26 -18.46
CA GLU A 232 -3.33 -33.89 -18.03
C GLU A 232 -2.82 -33.51 -16.63
N GLU A 233 -2.56 -34.49 -15.76
CA GLU A 233 -2.06 -34.30 -14.38
C GLU A 233 -0.64 -33.72 -14.34
N ASN A 234 0.25 -34.09 -15.27
CA ASN A 234 1.64 -33.62 -15.27
C ASN A 234 1.82 -32.23 -15.92
N ARG A 235 0.75 -31.61 -16.43
CA ARG A 235 0.83 -30.30 -17.11
C ARG A 235 0.86 -29.11 -16.16
N SER A 236 0.31 -29.25 -14.96
CA SER A 236 0.19 -28.18 -13.95
C SER A 236 1.53 -27.86 -13.27
N LEU A 237 2.38 -28.86 -13.03
CA LEU A 237 3.74 -28.69 -12.49
C LEU A 237 4.75 -28.11 -13.52
N ARG A 238 4.44 -28.17 -14.83
CA ARG A 238 5.29 -27.70 -15.94
C ARG A 238 5.40 -26.18 -16.11
N MET A 239 4.74 -25.38 -15.27
CA MET A 239 4.63 -23.91 -15.45
C MET A 239 5.79 -23.09 -14.87
N SER A 240 6.89 -23.74 -14.42
CA SER A 240 8.01 -23.06 -13.75
C SER A 240 9.35 -23.03 -14.51
N GLY A 241 9.43 -23.64 -15.70
CA GLY A 241 10.65 -23.76 -16.51
C GLY A 241 10.62 -22.93 -17.79
N GLY A 242 11.47 -21.90 -17.86
CA GLY A 242 11.78 -21.24 -19.12
C GLY A 242 12.71 -22.11 -19.96
N GLY A 243 12.14 -22.85 -20.92
CA GLY A 243 12.90 -23.54 -21.99
C GLY A 243 13.23 -25.00 -21.65
N GLY A 244 13.05 -25.88 -22.64
CA GLY A 244 13.30 -27.32 -22.52
C GLY A 244 12.02 -28.15 -22.63
N ASP A 245 11.98 -29.07 -23.60
CA ASP A 245 10.88 -30.03 -23.86
C ASP A 245 11.54 -31.42 -23.94
N SER A 246 12.35 -31.75 -22.93
CA SER A 246 13.10 -33.00 -22.80
C SER A 246 12.88 -33.63 -21.43
N ASP A 247 12.86 -34.97 -21.35
CA ASP A 247 12.60 -35.74 -20.12
C ASP A 247 13.62 -35.43 -19.00
N ASP A 248 14.83 -34.97 -19.36
CA ASP A 248 15.87 -34.51 -18.43
C ASP A 248 15.49 -33.19 -17.69
N ASP A 249 14.64 -32.35 -18.28
CA ASP A 249 14.14 -31.11 -17.65
C ASP A 249 13.02 -31.40 -16.63
N GLU A 250 12.30 -32.52 -16.77
CA GLU A 250 11.21 -32.91 -15.88
C GLU A 250 11.75 -33.38 -14.52
N GLU A 251 12.77 -34.21 -14.52
CA GLU A 251 13.45 -34.72 -13.32
C GLU A 251 14.18 -33.60 -12.57
N MET A 252 14.75 -32.64 -13.31
CA MET A 252 15.33 -31.41 -12.76
C MET A 252 14.27 -30.45 -12.20
N SER A 253 13.04 -30.43 -12.75
CA SER A 253 11.96 -29.57 -12.25
C SER A 253 11.33 -30.08 -10.96
N LEU A 254 11.19 -31.40 -10.79
CA LEU A 254 10.62 -32.03 -9.60
C LEU A 254 11.56 -31.96 -8.40
N SER A 255 12.86 -32.14 -8.62
CA SER A 255 13.90 -31.95 -7.58
C SER A 255 13.98 -30.51 -7.06
N LEU A 256 13.50 -29.53 -7.83
CA LEU A 256 13.42 -28.12 -7.42
C LEU A 256 12.11 -27.76 -6.70
N VAL A 257 11.09 -28.61 -6.69
CA VAL A 257 9.80 -28.33 -6.03
C VAL A 257 9.96 -28.11 -4.52
N PRO A 258 10.70 -28.94 -3.76
CA PRO A 258 10.93 -28.69 -2.34
C PRO A 258 11.67 -27.38 -2.08
N LYS A 259 12.62 -27.01 -2.94
CA LYS A 259 13.32 -25.72 -2.88
C LYS A 259 12.38 -24.53 -3.15
N LYS A 260 11.29 -24.73 -3.89
CA LYS A 260 10.31 -23.68 -4.17
C LYS A 260 9.30 -23.55 -3.04
N PHE A 261 8.58 -24.63 -2.77
CA PHE A 261 7.37 -24.62 -1.93
C PHE A 261 7.60 -25.09 -0.50
N GLY A 262 8.72 -25.74 -0.20
CA GLY A 262 8.99 -26.42 1.06
C GLY A 262 8.75 -27.93 0.96
N ASN A 263 8.99 -28.65 2.06
CA ASN A 263 9.00 -30.12 2.07
C ASN A 263 7.62 -30.77 2.32
N SER A 264 6.55 -29.98 2.42
CA SER A 264 5.20 -30.52 2.70
C SER A 264 4.62 -31.17 1.45
N THR A 265 4.39 -32.48 1.49
CA THR A 265 3.74 -33.22 0.40
C THR A 265 2.30 -32.77 0.22
N PHE A 266 1.55 -32.57 1.33
CA PHE A 266 0.17 -32.05 1.30
C PHE A 266 0.09 -30.71 0.55
N LEU A 267 1.02 -29.80 0.81
CA LEU A 267 1.06 -28.52 0.09
C LEU A 267 1.35 -28.73 -1.40
N ILE A 268 2.33 -29.56 -1.75
CA ILE A 268 2.72 -29.80 -3.15
C ILE A 268 1.59 -30.45 -3.93
N ASP A 269 0.95 -31.48 -3.37
CA ASP A 269 -0.15 -32.23 -3.99
C ASP A 269 -1.41 -31.37 -4.15
N SER A 270 -1.59 -30.35 -3.30
CA SER A 270 -2.69 -29.39 -3.41
C SER A 270 -2.60 -28.47 -4.64
N ILE A 271 -1.40 -28.19 -5.16
CA ILE A 271 -1.15 -27.25 -6.25
C ILE A 271 -1.86 -27.64 -7.56
N PRO A 272 -1.68 -28.85 -8.11
CA PRO A 272 -2.36 -29.25 -9.35
C PRO A 272 -3.88 -29.21 -9.21
N VAL A 273 -4.40 -29.58 -8.04
CA VAL A 273 -5.84 -29.55 -7.74
C VAL A 273 -6.36 -28.11 -7.80
N ALA A 274 -5.69 -27.15 -7.15
CA ALA A 274 -6.10 -25.75 -7.19
C ALA A 274 -6.02 -25.14 -8.59
N GLU A 275 -5.06 -25.55 -9.42
CA GLU A 275 -4.95 -25.10 -10.81
C GLU A 275 -6.16 -25.54 -11.62
N PHE A 276 -6.50 -26.82 -11.56
CA PHE A 276 -7.67 -27.38 -12.23
C PHE A 276 -8.97 -26.76 -11.72
N GLN A 277 -9.11 -26.61 -10.40
CA GLN A 277 -10.25 -25.96 -9.76
C GLN A 277 -10.35 -24.46 -10.06
N GLY A 278 -9.28 -23.82 -10.51
CA GLY A 278 -9.29 -22.42 -10.91
C GLY A 278 -9.70 -22.19 -12.37
N ARG A 279 -9.75 -23.23 -13.22
CA ARG A 279 -10.04 -23.06 -14.65
C ARG A 279 -11.49 -22.62 -14.88
N PRO A 280 -11.74 -21.71 -15.85
CA PRO A 280 -13.08 -21.40 -16.34
C PRO A 280 -13.85 -22.64 -16.82
N LEU A 281 -15.17 -22.53 -16.99
CA LEU A 281 -15.97 -23.63 -17.54
C LEU A 281 -15.68 -23.82 -19.04
N ALA A 282 -15.52 -25.05 -19.47
CA ALA A 282 -15.37 -25.44 -20.87
C ALA A 282 -16.75 -25.58 -21.57
N ASP A 283 -17.63 -24.63 -21.34
CA ASP A 283 -18.99 -24.57 -21.89
C ASP A 283 -19.07 -23.80 -23.21
N HIS A 284 -18.01 -23.06 -23.57
CA HIS A 284 -17.93 -22.26 -24.78
C HIS A 284 -16.64 -22.51 -25.57
N PRO A 285 -16.66 -22.63 -26.92
CA PRO A 285 -15.47 -22.91 -27.74
C PRO A 285 -14.32 -21.89 -27.61
N ALA A 286 -14.63 -20.66 -27.20
CA ALA A 286 -13.62 -19.61 -26.96
C ALA A 286 -12.78 -19.86 -25.68
N VAL A 287 -13.24 -20.73 -24.78
CA VAL A 287 -12.50 -21.11 -23.57
C VAL A 287 -11.53 -22.23 -23.93
N GLN A 288 -10.26 -21.87 -24.11
CA GLN A 288 -9.22 -22.81 -24.53
C GLN A 288 -8.59 -23.61 -23.38
N ASN A 289 -8.65 -23.07 -22.15
CA ASN A 289 -8.13 -23.71 -20.94
C ASN A 289 -9.23 -23.79 -19.87
N GLY A 290 -10.28 -24.54 -20.17
CA GLY A 290 -11.42 -24.72 -19.29
C GLY A 290 -11.47 -26.10 -18.65
N ARG A 291 -12.33 -26.26 -17.65
CA ARG A 291 -12.68 -27.54 -17.04
C ARG A 291 -14.11 -27.95 -17.41
N PRO A 292 -14.45 -29.25 -17.37
CA PRO A 292 -15.82 -29.69 -17.58
C PRO A 292 -16.80 -29.09 -16.57
N PRO A 293 -18.02 -28.68 -17.00
CA PRO A 293 -19.11 -28.37 -16.08
C PRO A 293 -19.39 -29.53 -15.13
N GLY A 294 -19.74 -29.23 -13.87
CA GLY A 294 -20.00 -30.25 -12.85
C GLY A 294 -18.74 -30.85 -12.19
N ALA A 295 -17.52 -30.57 -12.69
CA ALA A 295 -16.30 -31.17 -12.12
C ALA A 295 -16.05 -30.84 -10.63
N LEU A 296 -16.66 -29.77 -10.09
CA LEU A 296 -16.54 -29.36 -8.69
C LEU A 296 -17.81 -29.58 -7.85
N THR A 297 -18.74 -30.42 -8.30
CA THR A 297 -19.94 -30.73 -7.50
C THR A 297 -19.68 -31.85 -6.48
N ILE A 298 -18.46 -32.38 -6.43
CA ILE A 298 -18.09 -33.43 -5.50
C ILE A 298 -18.01 -32.83 -4.08
N PRO A 299 -18.60 -33.50 -3.07
CA PRO A 299 -18.45 -33.11 -1.67
C PRO A 299 -17.00 -32.91 -1.28
N ARG A 300 -16.77 -31.93 -0.42
CA ARG A 300 -15.42 -31.70 0.11
C ARG A 300 -15.15 -32.66 1.25
N GLU A 301 -13.95 -33.24 1.27
CA GLU A 301 -13.50 -34.07 2.37
C GLU A 301 -13.45 -33.28 3.69
N LEU A 302 -13.86 -33.95 4.77
CA LEU A 302 -13.80 -33.38 6.11
C LEU A 302 -12.35 -33.21 6.56
N LEU A 303 -12.10 -32.17 7.35
CA LEU A 303 -10.79 -31.94 7.96
C LEU A 303 -10.49 -33.04 8.98
N ASP A 304 -9.44 -33.83 8.73
CA ASP A 304 -8.92 -34.81 9.67
C ASP A 304 -7.78 -34.22 10.53
N ALA A 305 -7.41 -34.94 11.59
CA ALA A 305 -6.36 -34.49 12.50
C ALA A 305 -4.99 -34.36 11.81
N SER A 306 -4.71 -35.22 10.82
CA SER A 306 -3.49 -35.18 10.00
C SER A 306 -3.37 -33.88 9.23
N THR A 307 -4.43 -33.48 8.53
CA THR A 307 -4.48 -32.25 7.72
C THR A 307 -4.28 -31.02 8.60
N VAL A 308 -4.89 -31.00 9.80
CA VAL A 308 -4.71 -29.89 10.75
C VAL A 308 -3.28 -29.87 11.31
N ALA A 309 -2.70 -31.02 11.65
CA ALA A 309 -1.33 -31.12 12.13
C ALA A 309 -0.31 -30.63 11.08
N GLU A 310 -0.49 -31.03 9.82
CA GLU A 310 0.36 -30.57 8.72
C GLU A 310 0.14 -29.06 8.44
N ALA A 311 -1.10 -28.57 8.53
CA ALA A 311 -1.38 -27.14 8.43
C ALA A 311 -0.66 -26.32 9.51
N ILE A 312 -0.52 -26.86 10.73
CA ILE A 312 0.28 -26.24 11.81
C ILE A 312 1.77 -26.27 11.46
N ALA A 313 2.28 -27.37 10.89
CA ALA A 313 3.68 -27.49 10.49
C ALA A 313 4.08 -26.45 9.43
N VAL A 314 3.22 -26.18 8.44
CA VAL A 314 3.53 -25.23 7.35
C VAL A 314 3.44 -23.74 7.74
N ILE A 315 2.94 -23.42 8.93
CA ILE A 315 2.92 -22.04 9.48
C ILE A 315 4.04 -21.79 10.50
N SER A 316 4.94 -22.75 10.69
CA SER A 316 6.14 -22.59 11.53
C SER A 316 7.06 -21.49 11.01
N CYS A 317 7.85 -20.91 11.90
CA CYS A 317 8.73 -19.77 11.56
C CYS A 317 9.91 -20.15 10.66
N TRP A 318 10.34 -21.42 10.67
CA TRP A 318 11.45 -21.93 9.85
C TRP A 318 10.99 -22.55 8.53
N TYR A 319 9.68 -22.72 8.28
CA TYR A 319 9.19 -23.40 7.08
C TYR A 319 9.70 -22.76 5.78
N GLU A 320 9.88 -21.44 5.82
CA GLU A 320 10.29 -20.65 4.67
C GLU A 320 11.81 -20.68 4.42
N ASP A 321 12.59 -21.27 5.34
CA ASP A 321 14.04 -21.33 5.25
C ASP A 321 14.48 -22.10 4.00
N LYS A 322 15.36 -21.47 3.21
CA LYS A 322 15.89 -22.00 1.94
C LYS A 322 14.80 -22.31 0.89
N THR A 323 13.60 -21.77 1.06
CA THR A 323 12.53 -21.84 0.07
C THR A 323 12.47 -20.58 -0.80
N GLU A 324 11.59 -20.56 -1.82
CA GLU A 324 11.33 -19.37 -2.64
C GLU A 324 10.14 -18.51 -2.12
N TRP A 325 9.57 -18.84 -0.94
CA TRP A 325 8.52 -18.05 -0.30
C TRP A 325 8.98 -16.63 0.02
N GLY A 326 8.14 -15.63 -0.26
CA GLY A 326 8.45 -14.21 -0.08
C GLY A 326 9.45 -13.64 -1.08
N SER A 327 10.35 -14.46 -1.64
CA SER A 327 11.35 -14.03 -2.60
C SER A 327 10.87 -14.14 -4.04
N ARG A 328 10.06 -15.14 -4.40
CA ARG A 328 9.45 -15.31 -5.74
C ARG A 328 7.99 -15.76 -5.69
N ILE A 329 7.60 -16.41 -4.59
CA ILE A 329 6.30 -17.04 -4.35
C ILE A 329 5.57 -16.29 -3.24
N GLY A 330 4.26 -16.11 -3.39
CA GLY A 330 3.40 -15.41 -2.45
C GLY A 330 3.54 -13.88 -2.51
N TRP A 331 3.20 -13.23 -1.40
CA TRP A 331 3.46 -11.81 -1.16
C TRP A 331 4.94 -11.57 -0.97
N ILE A 332 5.45 -10.50 -1.59
CA ILE A 332 6.89 -10.26 -1.67
C ILE A 332 7.46 -9.61 -0.40
N TYR A 333 8.57 -10.15 0.11
CA TYR A 333 9.24 -9.63 1.30
C TYR A 333 10.21 -8.49 1.00
N GLY A 334 10.61 -7.77 2.05
CA GLY A 334 11.65 -6.74 1.99
C GLY A 334 11.24 -5.40 1.39
N SER A 335 9.94 -5.19 1.11
CA SER A 335 9.38 -3.91 0.68
C SER A 335 8.35 -3.42 1.69
N VAL A 336 8.32 -2.12 1.98
CA VAL A 336 7.24 -1.49 2.76
C VAL A 336 5.91 -1.48 2.00
N THR A 337 5.96 -1.50 0.67
CA THR A 337 4.83 -1.59 -0.26
C THR A 337 4.85 -2.96 -0.95
N GLU A 338 4.63 -4.02 -0.17
CA GLU A 338 4.60 -5.40 -0.70
C GLU A 338 3.49 -5.60 -1.72
N ASP A 339 2.41 -4.84 -1.60
CA ASP A 339 1.23 -4.87 -2.44
C ASP A 339 1.57 -4.57 -3.91
N VAL A 340 2.08 -3.37 -4.18
CA VAL A 340 2.43 -2.93 -5.53
C VAL A 340 3.49 -3.86 -6.14
N VAL A 341 4.47 -4.30 -5.34
CA VAL A 341 5.53 -5.23 -5.80
C VAL A 341 4.97 -6.59 -6.18
N THR A 342 4.03 -7.12 -5.40
CA THR A 342 3.39 -8.42 -5.66
C THR A 342 2.60 -8.35 -6.97
N GLY A 343 1.82 -7.30 -7.18
CA GLY A 343 1.11 -7.05 -8.44
C GLY A 343 2.05 -6.89 -9.64
N TYR A 344 3.09 -6.07 -9.49
CA TYR A 344 4.13 -5.87 -10.51
C TYR A 344 4.74 -7.20 -10.96
N ARG A 345 5.11 -8.08 -10.02
CA ARG A 345 5.73 -9.36 -10.35
C ARG A 345 4.81 -10.34 -11.07
N MET A 346 3.50 -10.29 -10.81
CA MET A 346 2.53 -11.08 -11.57
C MET A 346 2.42 -10.54 -13.00
N HIS A 347 2.25 -9.23 -13.17
CA HIS A 347 2.21 -8.61 -14.51
C HIS A 347 3.52 -8.81 -15.27
N ASN A 348 4.67 -8.80 -14.59
CA ASN A 348 5.97 -9.03 -15.19
C ASN A 348 6.15 -10.45 -15.74
N ARG A 349 5.39 -11.43 -15.22
CA ARG A 349 5.29 -12.80 -15.75
C ARG A 349 4.31 -12.91 -16.93
N GLY A 350 3.56 -11.85 -17.23
CA GLY A 350 2.60 -11.77 -18.32
C GLY A 350 1.13 -11.95 -17.90
N TRP A 351 0.86 -12.06 -16.60
CA TRP A 351 -0.53 -12.07 -16.10
C TRP A 351 -1.21 -10.74 -16.34
N LYS A 352 -2.54 -10.77 -16.40
CA LYS A 352 -3.39 -9.57 -16.45
C LYS A 352 -4.21 -9.44 -15.18
N SER A 353 -4.63 -8.24 -14.83
CA SER A 353 -5.64 -8.00 -13.79
C SER A 353 -6.85 -7.27 -14.39
N VAL A 354 -7.92 -7.20 -13.61
CA VAL A 354 -9.14 -6.46 -13.97
C VAL A 354 -9.51 -5.52 -12.83
N TYR A 355 -10.02 -4.33 -13.17
CA TYR A 355 -10.60 -3.39 -12.22
C TYR A 355 -12.13 -3.48 -12.22
N CYS A 356 -12.72 -4.01 -11.15
CA CYS A 356 -14.16 -4.22 -11.04
C CYS A 356 -14.83 -3.07 -10.29
N VAL A 357 -15.41 -2.13 -11.03
CA VAL A 357 -16.24 -1.06 -10.47
C VAL A 357 -17.70 -1.52 -10.46
N THR A 358 -18.26 -1.66 -9.27
CA THR A 358 -19.60 -2.18 -9.03
C THR A 358 -20.58 -1.02 -8.81
N LYS A 359 -21.87 -1.22 -9.11
CA LYS A 359 -22.89 -0.16 -8.95
C LYS A 359 -23.04 0.28 -7.50
N ARG A 360 -23.01 -0.67 -6.58
CA ARG A 360 -22.87 -0.44 -5.14
C ARG A 360 -21.45 -0.77 -4.75
N ASP A 361 -20.86 0.00 -3.84
CA ASP A 361 -19.51 -0.26 -3.36
C ASP A 361 -19.38 -1.72 -2.90
N ALA A 362 -18.40 -2.44 -3.44
CA ALA A 362 -18.18 -3.84 -3.06
C ALA A 362 -17.66 -3.94 -1.62
N PHE A 363 -16.71 -3.06 -1.30
CA PHE A 363 -16.02 -3.00 -0.01
C PHE A 363 -15.99 -1.56 0.48
N ARG A 364 -16.14 -1.40 1.80
CA ARG A 364 -15.98 -0.11 2.48
C ARG A 364 -15.01 -0.28 3.64
N GLY A 365 -14.28 0.79 3.96
CA GLY A 365 -13.41 0.81 5.13
C GLY A 365 -13.39 2.14 5.86
N THR A 366 -12.68 2.19 6.98
CA THR A 366 -12.57 3.43 7.78
C THR A 366 -11.37 4.26 7.34
N ALA A 367 -11.56 5.54 7.00
CA ALA A 367 -10.46 6.44 6.63
C ALA A 367 -9.61 6.89 7.84
N PRO A 368 -8.34 7.29 7.64
CA PRO A 368 -7.59 8.03 8.65
C PRO A 368 -8.25 9.38 8.93
N ILE A 369 -8.40 9.70 10.22
CA ILE A 369 -9.26 10.83 10.61
C ILE A 369 -8.47 12.15 10.61
N ASN A 370 -7.18 12.19 10.98
CA ASN A 370 -6.43 13.46 11.10
C ASN A 370 -5.28 13.65 10.09
N LEU A 371 -4.82 14.91 9.94
CA LEU A 371 -3.72 15.29 9.04
C LEU A 371 -2.42 14.54 9.32
N THR A 372 -2.12 14.29 10.60
CA THR A 372 -0.83 13.72 11.00
C THR A 372 -0.73 12.27 10.54
N ASP A 373 -1.76 11.48 10.82
CA ASP A 373 -1.85 10.08 10.41
C ASP A 373 -1.86 9.96 8.89
N ARG A 374 -2.55 10.88 8.21
CA ARG A 374 -2.59 10.95 6.75
C ARG A 374 -1.20 11.26 6.15
N LEU A 375 -0.44 12.20 6.72
CA LEU A 375 0.95 12.49 6.29
C LEU A 375 1.88 11.28 6.50
N HIS A 376 1.78 10.60 7.64
CA HIS A 376 2.57 9.39 7.89
C HIS A 376 2.17 8.22 6.98
N GLN A 377 0.90 8.13 6.60
CA GLN A 377 0.45 7.16 5.60
C GLN A 377 1.08 7.44 4.23
N VAL A 378 1.02 8.68 3.75
CA VAL A 378 1.64 9.08 2.47
C VAL A 378 3.17 8.92 2.50
N LEU A 379 3.81 9.19 3.65
CA LEU A 379 5.24 8.95 3.84
C LEU A 379 5.60 7.48 3.63
N ARG A 380 4.81 6.54 4.17
CA ARG A 380 5.03 5.11 3.94
C ARG A 380 4.93 4.72 2.48
N TRP A 381 3.89 5.20 1.80
CA TRP A 381 3.69 4.92 0.38
C TRP A 381 4.85 5.45 -0.46
N ALA A 382 5.25 6.70 -0.23
CA ALA A 382 6.39 7.31 -0.92
C ALA A 382 7.71 6.59 -0.62
N THR A 383 7.93 6.18 0.63
CA THR A 383 9.13 5.42 1.02
C THR A 383 9.18 4.09 0.29
N GLY A 384 8.08 3.33 0.29
CA GLY A 384 8.00 2.07 -0.46
C GLY A 384 8.21 2.26 -1.95
N SER A 385 7.66 3.33 -2.56
CA SER A 385 7.92 3.66 -3.97
C SER A 385 9.40 3.94 -4.26
N VAL A 386 10.09 4.69 -3.39
CA VAL A 386 11.53 4.93 -3.53
C VAL A 386 12.33 3.64 -3.36
N GLU A 387 11.95 2.77 -2.42
CA GLU A 387 12.55 1.43 -2.28
C GLU A 387 12.36 0.58 -3.54
N ILE A 388 11.16 0.56 -4.11
CA ILE A 388 10.87 -0.14 -5.37
C ILE A 388 11.79 0.36 -6.47
N PHE A 389 11.95 1.70 -6.59
CA PHE A 389 12.80 2.31 -7.60
C PHE A 389 14.27 1.86 -7.50
N PHE A 390 14.82 1.75 -6.30
CA PHE A 390 16.20 1.28 -6.09
C PHE A 390 16.34 -0.25 -6.02
N SER A 391 15.23 -1.00 -6.02
CA SER A 391 15.22 -2.46 -5.95
C SER A 391 15.35 -3.12 -7.34
N ARG A 392 15.52 -4.45 -7.35
CA ARG A 392 15.43 -5.28 -8.57
C ARG A 392 14.03 -5.30 -9.19
N ASN A 393 13.01 -4.79 -8.49
CA ASN A 393 11.63 -4.71 -8.99
C ASN A 393 11.35 -3.39 -9.73
N ASN A 394 12.38 -2.63 -10.09
CA ASN A 394 12.22 -1.43 -10.92
C ASN A 394 11.66 -1.78 -12.32
N ALA A 395 10.66 -1.02 -12.76
CA ALA A 395 10.01 -1.19 -14.05
C ALA A 395 10.96 -1.03 -15.26
N PHE A 396 12.09 -0.34 -15.14
CA PHE A 396 13.13 -0.33 -16.19
C PHE A 396 13.64 -1.73 -16.53
N LEU A 397 13.68 -2.62 -15.52
CA LEU A 397 14.14 -4.01 -15.63
C LEU A 397 13.00 -4.99 -15.93
N ALA A 398 11.80 -4.47 -16.26
CA ALA A 398 10.66 -5.33 -16.57
C ALA A 398 10.91 -6.19 -17.82
N SER A 399 10.34 -7.38 -17.81
CA SER A 399 10.42 -8.34 -18.90
C SER A 399 9.66 -7.84 -20.15
N PRO A 400 9.99 -8.36 -21.34
CA PRO A 400 9.25 -8.06 -22.56
C PRO A 400 7.78 -8.50 -22.53
N LYS A 401 7.38 -9.34 -21.57
CA LYS A 401 5.97 -9.78 -21.42
C LYS A 401 5.07 -8.64 -20.90
N MET A 402 5.64 -7.64 -20.24
CA MET A 402 4.92 -6.45 -19.79
C MET A 402 4.81 -5.42 -20.93
N LYS A 403 3.59 -4.97 -21.22
CA LYS A 403 3.33 -3.93 -22.24
C LYS A 403 4.09 -2.65 -21.90
N ILE A 404 4.55 -1.93 -22.93
CA ILE A 404 5.35 -0.69 -22.77
C ILE A 404 4.60 0.36 -21.94
N LEU A 405 3.32 0.61 -22.23
CA LEU A 405 2.53 1.59 -21.45
C LEU A 405 2.32 1.14 -20.00
N GLN A 406 2.14 -0.17 -19.74
CA GLN A 406 2.08 -0.70 -18.37
C GLN A 406 3.41 -0.51 -17.64
N ARG A 407 4.53 -0.69 -18.35
CA ARG A 407 5.87 -0.46 -17.82
C ARG A 407 6.07 1.01 -17.42
N ILE A 408 5.61 1.94 -18.27
CA ILE A 408 5.64 3.38 -17.96
C ILE A 408 4.75 3.69 -16.75
N ALA A 409 3.58 3.08 -16.64
CA ALA A 409 2.71 3.25 -15.47
C ALA A 409 3.38 2.79 -14.17
N TYR A 410 3.99 1.60 -14.14
CA TYR A 410 4.74 1.13 -12.97
C TYR A 410 5.98 1.98 -12.69
N LEU A 411 6.63 2.50 -13.74
CA LEU A 411 7.74 3.43 -13.57
C LEU A 411 7.30 4.72 -12.89
N ASN A 412 6.14 5.27 -13.28
CA ASN A 412 5.55 6.44 -12.63
C ASN A 412 5.29 6.20 -11.14
N VAL A 413 4.83 5.00 -10.76
CA VAL A 413 4.63 4.62 -9.35
C VAL A 413 5.94 4.62 -8.55
N GLY A 414 7.08 4.30 -9.17
CA GLY A 414 8.39 4.40 -8.52
C GLY A 414 8.99 5.80 -8.50
N ILE A 415 8.72 6.62 -9.54
CA ILE A 415 9.37 7.92 -9.73
C ILE A 415 8.60 9.07 -9.08
N TYR A 416 7.29 8.97 -8.86
CA TYR A 416 6.48 10.11 -8.41
C TYR A 416 7.04 10.84 -7.16
N PRO A 417 7.63 10.18 -6.14
CA PRO A 417 8.15 10.90 -4.97
C PRO A 417 9.29 11.85 -5.32
N PHE A 418 10.11 11.53 -6.32
CA PHE A 418 11.26 12.36 -6.73
C PHE A 418 10.84 13.72 -7.31
N THR A 419 9.59 13.84 -7.78
CA THR A 419 9.03 15.14 -8.24
C THR A 419 9.02 16.18 -7.11
N SER A 420 9.03 15.76 -5.84
CA SER A 420 9.09 16.64 -4.67
C SER A 420 10.29 17.58 -4.65
N ILE A 421 11.46 17.14 -5.14
CA ILE A 421 12.68 17.96 -5.15
C ILE A 421 12.45 19.20 -6.03
N PHE A 422 11.88 19.00 -7.21
CA PHE A 422 11.58 20.09 -8.14
C PHE A 422 10.41 20.94 -7.65
N LEU A 423 9.41 20.31 -7.03
CA LEU A 423 8.23 20.99 -6.52
C LEU A 423 8.57 21.96 -5.39
N ILE A 424 9.49 21.60 -4.49
CA ILE A 424 9.95 22.50 -3.43
C ILE A 424 10.62 23.74 -4.02
N VAL A 425 11.51 23.56 -4.98
CA VAL A 425 12.15 24.70 -5.67
C VAL A 425 11.07 25.57 -6.30
N TYR A 426 10.11 24.97 -7.00
CA TYR A 426 8.99 25.68 -7.63
C TYR A 426 8.17 26.51 -6.62
N CYS A 427 7.88 25.96 -5.43
CA CYS A 427 7.13 26.68 -4.40
C CYS A 427 7.89 27.88 -3.78
N PHE A 428 9.23 27.91 -3.87
CA PHE A 428 10.04 29.04 -3.41
C PHE A 428 10.34 30.08 -4.51
N LEU A 429 10.22 29.72 -5.79
CA LEU A 429 10.48 30.64 -6.91
C LEU A 429 9.67 31.95 -6.86
N PRO A 430 8.35 31.95 -6.56
CA PRO A 430 7.57 33.18 -6.45
C PRO A 430 8.08 34.12 -5.34
N ALA A 431 8.42 33.55 -4.19
CA ALA A 431 8.97 34.29 -3.07
C ALA A 431 10.33 34.91 -3.40
N LEU A 432 11.22 34.14 -4.05
CA LEU A 432 12.52 34.64 -4.53
C LEU A 432 12.37 35.78 -5.53
N SER A 433 11.39 35.69 -6.44
CA SER A 433 11.09 36.75 -7.39
C SER A 433 10.63 38.04 -6.68
N LEU A 434 9.75 37.91 -5.68
CA LEU A 434 9.28 39.04 -4.89
C LEU A 434 10.40 39.66 -4.04
N PHE A 435 11.27 38.86 -3.41
CA PHE A 435 12.41 39.38 -2.65
C PHE A 435 13.45 40.07 -3.54
N SER A 436 13.89 39.41 -4.60
CA SER A 436 14.93 39.95 -5.49
C SER A 436 14.46 41.13 -6.35
N GLY A 437 13.15 41.20 -6.65
CA GLY A 437 12.60 42.18 -7.59
C GLY A 437 12.89 41.84 -9.05
N GLN A 438 13.55 40.71 -9.28
CA GLN A 438 13.69 40.13 -10.61
C GLN A 438 12.45 39.29 -10.90
N PHE A 439 11.75 39.63 -11.98
CA PHE A 439 10.60 38.85 -12.42
C PHE A 439 11.10 37.55 -13.07
N ILE A 440 10.40 36.44 -12.82
CA ILE A 440 10.79 35.09 -13.30
C ILE A 440 10.95 35.08 -14.83
N VAL A 441 10.13 35.87 -15.53
CA VAL A 441 10.18 36.02 -16.99
C VAL A 441 10.83 37.36 -17.33
N GLN A 442 11.86 37.36 -18.17
CA GLN A 442 12.57 38.60 -18.52
C GLN A 442 11.70 39.57 -19.34
N THR A 443 10.88 39.07 -20.26
CA THR A 443 10.04 39.90 -21.14
C THR A 443 8.65 39.26 -21.37
N LEU A 444 7.61 40.07 -21.25
CA LEU A 444 6.24 39.69 -21.59
C LEU A 444 5.95 40.10 -23.04
N ASN A 445 6.51 39.36 -24.00
CA ASN A 445 6.19 39.60 -25.41
C ASN A 445 4.82 38.96 -25.77
N VAL A 446 4.22 39.42 -26.88
CA VAL A 446 2.93 38.91 -27.36
C VAL A 446 2.97 37.40 -27.66
N THR A 447 4.04 36.91 -28.28
CA THR A 447 4.27 35.48 -28.55
C THR A 447 4.27 34.63 -27.27
N PHE A 448 4.95 35.07 -26.21
CA PHE A 448 4.99 34.40 -24.91
C PHE A 448 3.59 34.36 -24.29
N LEU A 449 2.85 35.47 -24.32
CA LEU A 449 1.48 35.53 -23.81
C LEU A 449 0.54 34.61 -24.60
N ILE A 450 0.70 34.51 -25.92
CA ILE A 450 -0.05 33.57 -26.76
C ILE A 450 0.28 32.13 -26.37
N TYR A 451 1.55 31.76 -26.22
CA TYR A 451 1.92 30.40 -25.78
C TYR A 451 1.39 30.08 -24.39
N LEU A 452 1.51 31.01 -23.44
CA LEU A 452 0.97 30.85 -22.09
C LEU A 452 -0.56 30.65 -22.12
N LEU A 453 -1.27 31.41 -22.95
CA LEU A 453 -2.71 31.28 -23.14
C LEU A 453 -3.07 29.92 -23.75
N ILE A 454 -2.39 29.50 -24.82
CA ILE A 454 -2.64 28.21 -25.48
C ILE A 454 -2.43 27.05 -24.50
N ILE A 455 -1.31 27.06 -23.77
CA ILE A 455 -1.00 26.02 -22.77
C ILE A 455 -2.05 26.02 -21.67
N SER A 456 -2.44 27.19 -21.14
CA SER A 456 -3.44 27.30 -20.08
C SER A 456 -4.80 26.77 -20.53
N ILE A 457 -5.26 27.16 -21.72
CA ILE A 457 -6.52 26.68 -22.30
C ILE A 457 -6.45 25.16 -22.51
N THR A 458 -5.33 24.65 -23.03
CA THR A 458 -5.18 23.21 -23.27
C THR A 458 -5.22 22.42 -21.97
N LEU A 459 -4.51 22.87 -20.92
CA LEU A 459 -4.56 22.22 -19.60
C LEU A 459 -5.97 22.25 -18.99
N CYS A 460 -6.67 23.39 -19.07
CA CYS A 460 -8.05 23.49 -18.62
C CYS A 460 -8.99 22.55 -19.39
N LEU A 461 -8.85 22.45 -20.72
CA LEU A 461 -9.65 21.54 -21.53
C LEU A 461 -9.35 20.07 -21.21
N LEU A 462 -8.10 19.72 -20.94
CA LEU A 462 -7.72 18.37 -20.52
C LEU A 462 -8.31 18.02 -19.16
N ALA A 463 -8.23 18.92 -18.17
CA ALA A 463 -8.86 18.72 -16.86
C ALA A 463 -10.39 18.58 -16.97
N LEU A 464 -11.04 19.43 -17.77
CA LEU A 464 -12.49 19.33 -18.01
C LEU A 464 -12.86 18.02 -18.70
N LEU A 465 -12.06 17.56 -19.67
CA LEU A 465 -12.27 16.28 -20.32
C LEU A 465 -12.14 15.14 -19.29
N GLU A 466 -11.08 15.16 -18.47
CA GLU A 466 -10.80 14.17 -17.43
C GLU A 466 -11.95 14.04 -16.43
N ILE A 467 -12.42 15.17 -15.90
CA ILE A 467 -13.55 15.25 -14.97
C ILE A 467 -14.83 14.71 -15.64
N LYS A 468 -15.08 15.12 -16.89
CA LYS A 468 -16.31 14.76 -17.61
C LYS A 468 -16.43 13.25 -17.87
N TRP A 469 -15.35 12.59 -18.30
CA TRP A 469 -15.43 11.16 -18.61
C TRP A 469 -15.39 10.27 -17.36
N SER A 470 -14.67 10.70 -16.32
CA SER A 470 -14.55 9.93 -15.07
C SER A 470 -15.76 10.07 -14.15
N GLY A 471 -16.48 11.21 -14.25
CA GLY A 471 -17.67 11.49 -13.45
C GLY A 471 -17.36 11.98 -12.04
N ILE A 472 -16.13 12.39 -11.76
CA ILE A 472 -15.73 13.00 -10.48
C ILE A 472 -16.18 14.48 -10.42
N SER A 473 -16.24 15.05 -9.22
CA SER A 473 -16.50 16.48 -9.05
C SER A 473 -15.24 17.32 -9.28
N LEU A 474 -15.40 18.59 -9.71
CA LEU A 474 -14.28 19.52 -9.84
C LEU A 474 -13.60 19.79 -8.50
N GLU A 475 -14.37 19.79 -7.41
CA GLU A 475 -13.84 19.97 -6.06
C GLU A 475 -12.92 18.81 -5.65
N GLU A 476 -13.30 17.56 -5.92
CA GLU A 476 -12.46 16.39 -5.68
C GLU A 476 -11.15 16.44 -6.48
N TRP A 477 -11.24 16.80 -7.77
CA TRP A 477 -10.07 16.95 -8.63
C TRP A 477 -9.11 18.01 -8.08
N TRP A 478 -9.63 19.19 -7.73
CA TRP A 478 -8.83 20.27 -7.16
C TRP A 478 -8.24 19.90 -5.80
N ARG A 479 -9.03 19.26 -4.92
CA ARG A 479 -8.58 18.82 -3.60
C ARG A 479 -7.45 17.80 -3.71
N ASN A 480 -7.51 16.90 -4.69
CA ASN A 480 -6.43 15.97 -4.98
C ASN A 480 -5.13 16.70 -5.37
N GLU A 481 -5.19 17.72 -6.23
CA GLU A 481 -4.02 18.53 -6.60
C GLU A 481 -3.42 19.30 -5.41
N GLN A 482 -4.28 19.88 -4.56
CA GLN A 482 -3.84 20.52 -3.32
C GLN A 482 -3.11 19.54 -2.41
N PHE A 483 -3.67 18.33 -2.24
CA PHE A 483 -3.08 17.30 -1.39
C PHE A 483 -1.81 16.71 -2.00
N TRP A 484 -1.71 16.59 -3.33
CA TRP A 484 -0.49 16.24 -4.04
C TRP A 484 0.65 17.23 -3.74
N LEU A 485 0.36 18.54 -3.75
CA LEU A 485 1.36 19.56 -3.39
C LEU A 485 1.76 19.50 -1.91
N ILE A 486 0.80 19.26 -1.01
CA ILE A 486 1.07 19.08 0.43
C ILE A 486 1.97 17.86 0.64
N GLY A 487 1.63 16.70 0.06
CA GLY A 487 2.44 15.48 0.15
C GLY A 487 3.82 15.66 -0.48
N GLY A 488 3.89 16.33 -1.63
CA GLY A 488 5.11 16.66 -2.36
C GLY A 488 6.08 17.52 -1.55
N THR A 489 5.57 18.58 -0.91
CA THR A 489 6.39 19.48 -0.09
C THR A 489 6.75 18.90 1.29
N SER A 490 6.12 17.80 1.73
CA SER A 490 6.34 17.18 3.04
C SER A 490 6.83 15.73 2.95
N ALA A 491 5.90 14.79 2.95
CA ALA A 491 6.13 13.35 3.05
C ALA A 491 6.99 12.79 1.89
N HIS A 492 6.76 13.23 0.65
CA HIS A 492 7.51 12.75 -0.51
C HIS A 492 8.98 13.18 -0.43
N LEU A 493 9.26 14.43 -0.06
CA LEU A 493 10.63 14.90 0.12
C LEU A 493 11.34 14.09 1.20
N ALA A 494 10.69 13.91 2.36
CA ALA A 494 11.26 13.15 3.46
C ALA A 494 11.57 11.71 3.04
N ALA A 495 10.65 11.05 2.33
CA ALA A 495 10.84 9.70 1.79
C ALA A 495 12.02 9.61 0.82
N VAL A 496 12.18 10.60 -0.08
CA VAL A 496 13.30 10.62 -1.04
C VAL A 496 14.63 10.78 -0.32
N ILE A 497 14.72 11.71 0.65
CA ILE A 497 15.93 11.91 1.47
C ILE A 497 16.25 10.63 2.23
N GLN A 498 15.26 10.01 2.87
CA GLN A 498 15.42 8.75 3.60
C GLN A 498 15.87 7.60 2.70
N GLY A 499 15.26 7.45 1.53
CA GLY A 499 15.63 6.42 0.56
C GLY A 499 17.04 6.60 0.01
N LEU A 500 17.44 7.84 -0.32
CA LEU A 500 18.81 8.14 -0.74
C LEU A 500 19.83 7.85 0.35
N LEU A 501 19.53 8.22 1.61
CA LEU A 501 20.39 7.90 2.75
C LEU A 501 20.49 6.39 2.96
N LYS A 502 19.40 5.64 2.82
CA LYS A 502 19.41 4.17 2.90
C LYS A 502 20.29 3.55 1.81
N VAL A 503 20.20 4.05 0.58
CA VAL A 503 21.02 3.53 -0.54
C VAL A 503 22.49 3.88 -0.40
N VAL A 504 22.82 5.10 0.06
CA VAL A 504 24.21 5.58 0.17
C VAL A 504 24.89 5.09 1.45
N ALA A 505 24.17 5.04 2.58
CA ALA A 505 24.73 4.77 3.90
C ALA A 505 24.35 3.40 4.48
N GLY A 506 23.48 2.62 3.83
CA GLY A 506 23.07 1.29 4.29
C GLY A 506 22.25 1.27 5.59
N ILE A 507 21.76 2.43 6.05
CA ILE A 507 21.02 2.55 7.31
C ILE A 507 19.60 2.00 7.12
N GLU A 508 19.27 0.93 7.84
CA GLU A 508 17.89 0.43 7.93
C GLU A 508 17.06 1.34 8.84
N ILE A 509 16.01 1.95 8.29
CA ILE A 509 15.13 2.85 9.04
C ILE A 509 14.01 2.01 9.66
N SER A 510 14.00 1.90 10.99
CA SER A 510 12.93 1.25 11.73
C SER A 510 11.66 2.11 11.67
N PHE A 511 10.58 1.54 11.15
CA PHE A 511 9.30 2.24 11.01
C PHE A 511 8.45 2.11 12.28
N THR A 512 7.95 3.23 12.79
CA THR A 512 6.91 3.27 13.83
C THR A 512 5.52 3.12 13.22
N LEU A 513 4.83 2.02 13.55
CA LEU A 513 3.42 1.85 13.20
C LEU A 513 2.59 3.02 13.74
N THR A 514 1.81 3.66 12.87
CA THR A 514 0.81 4.64 13.30
C THR A 514 -0.25 3.91 14.11
N SER A 515 -0.29 4.14 15.42
CA SER A 515 -1.42 3.71 16.25
C SER A 515 -2.65 4.49 15.79
N LYS A 516 -3.67 3.79 15.26
CA LYS A 516 -4.99 4.40 15.12
C LYS A 516 -5.50 4.66 16.55
N SER A 517 -5.62 5.93 16.93
CA SER A 517 -6.35 6.28 18.15
C SER A 517 -7.83 6.13 17.84
N GLY A 518 -8.50 5.17 18.50
CA GLY A 518 -9.95 5.23 18.69
C GLY A 518 -10.20 6.12 19.89
N GLY A 519 -10.60 7.36 19.68
CA GLY A 519 -11.12 8.23 20.73
C GLY A 519 -12.61 7.96 20.89
N ASP A 520 -13.00 7.34 22.00
CA ASP A 520 -14.40 7.19 22.40
C ASP A 520 -14.96 8.52 22.95
N ASP A 521 -15.04 9.56 22.11
CA ASP A 521 -15.76 10.80 22.44
C ASP A 521 -17.14 10.78 21.78
N VAL A 522 -18.17 10.49 22.57
CA VAL A 522 -19.55 10.16 22.15
C VAL A 522 -20.33 11.36 21.56
N ASP A 523 -19.80 12.59 21.64
CA ASP A 523 -20.55 13.82 21.34
C ASP A 523 -20.25 14.48 19.97
N ASP A 524 -19.23 14.05 19.20
CA ASP A 524 -18.93 14.59 17.86
C ASP A 524 -18.16 13.58 16.97
N GLU A 525 -18.82 13.06 15.94
CA GLU A 525 -18.31 12.04 15.00
C GLU A 525 -17.00 12.47 14.30
N PHE A 526 -16.70 13.77 14.23
CA PHE A 526 -15.49 14.31 13.59
C PHE A 526 -14.48 14.91 14.57
N ALA A 527 -14.59 14.68 15.88
CA ALA A 527 -13.68 15.27 16.87
C ALA A 527 -12.20 14.94 16.59
N ASP A 528 -11.92 13.69 16.22
CA ASP A 528 -10.59 13.18 15.90
C ASP A 528 -9.97 13.84 14.66
N LEU A 529 -10.79 14.39 13.74
CA LEU A 529 -10.34 15.11 12.53
C LEU A 529 -9.56 16.38 12.85
N TYR A 530 -9.83 16.98 14.01
CA TYR A 530 -9.23 18.24 14.44
C TYR A 530 -7.98 18.04 15.29
N VAL A 531 -7.63 16.79 15.63
CA VAL A 531 -6.45 16.48 16.44
C VAL A 531 -5.19 16.64 15.59
N VAL A 532 -4.37 17.64 15.93
CA VAL A 532 -3.07 17.86 15.29
C VAL A 532 -1.97 17.40 16.23
N LYS A 533 -1.24 16.36 15.83
CA LYS A 533 -0.01 15.93 16.51
C LYS A 533 1.17 16.50 15.73
N TRP A 534 2.06 17.21 16.41
CA TRP A 534 3.22 17.81 15.75
C TRP A 534 4.14 16.75 15.15
N THR A 535 4.61 16.97 13.93
CA THR A 535 5.58 16.12 13.23
C THR A 535 6.54 16.97 12.40
N SER A 536 7.78 16.53 12.24
CA SER A 536 8.79 17.23 11.44
C SER A 536 8.40 17.35 9.96
N LEU A 537 7.49 16.50 9.47
CA LEU A 537 6.93 16.57 8.12
C LEU A 537 6.19 17.90 7.85
N MET A 538 5.72 18.58 8.89
CA MET A 538 5.01 19.86 8.75
C MET A 538 5.96 21.06 8.55
N ILE A 539 7.25 20.92 8.83
CA ILE A 539 8.21 22.04 8.81
C ILE A 539 8.36 22.64 7.41
N PRO A 540 8.61 21.87 6.33
CA PRO A 540 8.76 22.46 5.00
C PRO A 540 7.53 23.21 4.48
N PRO A 541 6.29 22.67 4.52
CA PRO A 541 5.12 23.41 4.02
C PRO A 541 4.83 24.66 4.88
N ILE A 542 5.02 24.62 6.20
CA ILE A 542 4.91 25.82 7.05
C ILE A 542 5.93 26.89 6.61
N THR A 543 7.17 26.49 6.35
CA THR A 543 8.23 27.40 5.91
C THR A 543 7.89 28.03 4.56
N ILE A 544 7.42 27.23 3.59
CA ILE A 544 6.97 27.72 2.27
C ILE A 544 5.87 28.76 2.42
N MET A 545 4.86 28.50 3.27
CA MET A 545 3.78 29.44 3.51
C MET A 545 4.28 30.76 4.11
N MET A 546 5.08 30.70 5.17
CA MET A 546 5.62 31.88 5.85
C MET A 546 6.48 32.72 4.90
N VAL A 547 7.38 32.07 4.16
CA VAL A 547 8.28 32.74 3.23
C VAL A 547 7.51 33.44 2.10
N ASN A 548 6.48 32.80 1.54
CA ASN A 548 5.62 33.42 0.52
C ASN A 548 4.81 34.60 1.08
N LEU A 549 4.26 34.50 2.30
CA LEU A 549 3.53 35.60 2.93
C LEU A 549 4.45 36.81 3.21
N ILE A 550 5.64 36.57 3.74
CA ILE A 550 6.64 37.61 3.99
C ILE A 550 7.08 38.24 2.65
N ALA A 551 7.30 37.42 1.62
CA ALA A 551 7.69 37.91 0.30
C ALA A 551 6.63 38.82 -0.33
N ILE A 552 5.33 38.49 -0.18
CA ILE A 552 4.23 39.36 -0.60
C ILE A 552 4.29 40.72 0.12
N ALA A 553 4.47 40.71 1.45
CA ALA A 553 4.56 41.94 2.23
C ALA A 553 5.77 42.80 1.83
N VAL A 554 6.94 42.18 1.63
CA VAL A 554 8.16 42.86 1.19
C VAL A 554 8.01 43.39 -0.24
N GLY A 555 7.46 42.60 -1.15
CA GLY A 555 7.21 43.02 -2.53
C GLY A 555 6.26 44.21 -2.61
N PHE A 556 5.18 44.17 -1.81
CA PHE A 556 4.21 45.25 -1.72
C PHE A 556 4.84 46.54 -1.16
N SER A 557 5.53 46.43 -0.02
CA SER A 557 6.25 47.54 0.61
C SER A 557 7.26 48.16 -0.36
N ARG A 558 8.12 47.34 -0.98
CA ARG A 558 9.12 47.81 -1.95
C ARG A 558 8.48 48.56 -3.12
N THR A 559 7.35 48.08 -3.63
CA THR A 559 6.67 48.73 -4.76
C THR A 559 6.09 50.08 -4.36
N ILE A 560 5.45 50.17 -3.20
CA ILE A 560 4.88 51.42 -2.69
C ILE A 560 5.94 52.48 -2.43
N TYR A 561 7.08 52.09 -1.84
CA TYR A 561 8.15 53.03 -1.49
C TYR A 561 9.17 53.25 -2.61
N SER A 562 9.00 52.63 -3.77
CA SER A 562 9.90 52.84 -4.91
C SER A 562 9.57 54.13 -5.67
N VAL A 563 10.62 54.81 -6.15
CA VAL A 563 10.48 56.05 -6.94
C VAL A 563 9.73 55.81 -8.26
N ILE A 564 9.90 54.62 -8.85
CA ILE A 564 9.19 54.20 -10.07
C ILE A 564 8.52 52.84 -9.78
N PRO A 565 7.24 52.83 -9.39
CA PRO A 565 6.56 51.61 -8.98
C PRO A 565 6.31 50.65 -10.15
N GLN A 566 6.82 49.43 -10.02
CA GLN A 566 6.69 48.36 -11.01
C GLN A 566 5.50 47.43 -10.68
N TRP A 567 4.27 47.97 -10.76
CA TRP A 567 3.03 47.27 -10.41
C TRP A 567 2.82 45.94 -11.16
N SER A 568 3.21 45.86 -12.42
CA SER A 568 3.06 44.64 -13.22
C SER A 568 3.86 43.45 -12.65
N LYS A 569 5.11 43.70 -12.22
CA LYS A 569 5.95 42.67 -11.59
C LYS A 569 5.41 42.25 -10.24
N LEU A 570 4.89 43.21 -9.46
CA LEU A 570 4.24 42.92 -8.18
C LEU A 570 3.03 42.01 -8.39
N ILE A 571 2.11 42.39 -9.29
CA ILE A 571 0.89 41.62 -9.56
C ILE A 571 1.25 40.19 -10.00
N GLY A 572 2.21 40.03 -10.93
CA GLY A 572 2.64 38.70 -11.37
C GLY A 572 3.26 37.87 -10.23
N GLY A 573 4.16 38.45 -9.43
CA GLY A 573 4.80 37.75 -8.31
C GLY A 573 3.81 37.38 -7.20
N VAL A 574 2.88 38.28 -6.88
CA VAL A 574 1.80 38.02 -5.91
C VAL A 574 0.86 36.94 -6.43
N PHE A 575 0.52 36.93 -7.73
CA PHE A 575 -0.31 35.89 -8.33
C PHE A 575 0.28 34.49 -8.14
N PHE A 576 1.56 34.30 -8.46
CA PHE A 576 2.21 33.00 -8.29
C PHE A 576 2.37 32.60 -6.81
N SER A 577 2.66 33.56 -5.94
CA SER A 577 2.75 33.30 -4.49
C SER A 577 1.37 32.93 -3.92
N PHE A 578 0.32 33.62 -4.35
CA PHE A 578 -1.06 33.29 -4.01
C PHE A 578 -1.45 31.90 -4.52
N TRP A 579 -1.04 31.52 -5.73
CA TRP A 579 -1.29 30.18 -6.28
C TRP A 579 -0.71 29.07 -5.38
N VAL A 580 0.54 29.23 -4.91
CA VAL A 580 1.16 28.31 -3.96
C VAL A 580 0.39 28.27 -2.63
N LEU A 581 0.05 29.42 -2.07
CA LEU A 581 -0.70 29.52 -0.81
C LEU A 581 -2.10 28.93 -0.92
N ALA A 582 -2.77 29.08 -2.07
CA ALA A 582 -4.08 28.50 -2.34
C ALA A 582 -4.02 26.96 -2.37
N HIS A 583 -2.91 26.36 -2.83
CA HIS A 583 -2.72 24.91 -2.75
C HIS A 583 -2.46 24.42 -1.32
N LEU A 584 -1.75 25.21 -0.51
CA LEU A 584 -1.47 24.88 0.90
C LEU A 584 -2.60 25.24 1.87
N TYR A 585 -3.69 25.82 1.38
CA TYR A 585 -4.83 26.22 2.21
C TYR A 585 -5.46 25.08 3.04
N PRO A 586 -5.68 23.86 2.50
CA PRO A 586 -6.22 22.76 3.30
C PRO A 586 -5.27 22.32 4.42
N PHE A 587 -3.96 22.39 4.17
CA PHE A 587 -2.93 22.14 5.19
C PHE A 587 -2.98 23.21 6.29
N ALA A 588 -3.11 24.49 5.92
CA ALA A 588 -3.29 25.59 6.86
C ALA A 588 -4.53 25.39 7.75
N LYS A 589 -5.68 25.05 7.13
CA LYS A 589 -6.89 24.67 7.86
C LYS A 589 -6.67 23.48 8.80
N GLY A 590 -5.92 22.47 8.33
CA GLY A 590 -5.56 21.31 9.11
C GLY A 590 -4.80 21.67 10.38
N LEU A 591 -3.83 22.58 10.28
CA LEU A 591 -3.05 23.08 11.42
C LEU A 591 -3.88 23.87 12.43
N MET A 592 -4.94 24.57 12.00
CA MET A 592 -5.73 25.46 12.86
C MET A 592 -6.70 24.73 13.83
N GLY A 593 -6.88 23.41 13.68
CA GLY A 593 -7.69 22.58 14.59
C GLY A 593 -9.14 23.05 14.78
N ARG A 594 -9.79 22.59 15.86
CA ARG A 594 -11.24 22.77 16.14
C ARG A 594 -11.66 24.22 16.41
N ARG A 595 -10.75 25.07 16.92
CA ARG A 595 -11.03 26.47 17.32
C ARG A 595 -10.42 27.52 16.39
N GLY A 596 -9.86 27.11 15.25
CA GLY A 596 -9.20 28.05 14.34
C GLY A 596 -7.90 28.65 14.90
N LYS A 597 -7.34 28.08 15.97
CA LYS A 597 -6.12 28.59 16.64
C LYS A 597 -4.90 27.82 16.14
N THR A 598 -3.96 28.54 15.54
CA THR A 598 -2.63 28.00 15.18
C THR A 598 -1.88 27.54 16.43
N PRO A 599 -1.34 26.31 16.45
CA PRO A 599 -0.63 25.80 17.62
C PRO A 599 0.61 26.65 17.93
N THR A 600 0.85 26.93 19.21
CA THR A 600 1.89 27.86 19.69
C THR A 600 3.29 27.55 19.13
N ILE A 601 3.57 26.27 18.85
CA ILE A 601 4.82 25.81 18.26
C ILE A 601 5.09 26.41 16.87
N VAL A 602 4.05 26.70 16.09
CA VAL A 602 4.17 27.36 14.77
C VAL A 602 4.70 28.79 14.95
N TYR A 603 4.21 29.51 15.97
CA TYR A 603 4.72 30.84 16.28
C TYR A 603 6.18 30.80 16.74
N VAL A 604 6.56 29.85 17.59
CA VAL A 604 7.94 29.66 18.06
C VAL A 604 8.90 29.38 16.90
N TRP A 605 8.56 28.43 16.02
CA TRP A 605 9.39 28.12 14.84
C TRP A 605 9.43 29.26 13.83
N SER A 606 8.31 29.95 13.61
CA SER A 606 8.30 31.13 12.75
C SER A 606 9.18 32.25 13.30
N GLY A 607 9.21 32.42 14.63
CA GLY A 607 10.12 33.35 15.30
C GLY A 607 11.58 32.95 15.14
N LEU A 608 11.92 31.67 15.37
CA LEU A 608 13.28 31.14 15.18
C LEU A 608 13.78 31.29 13.73
N VAL A 609 12.94 30.96 12.74
CA VAL A 609 13.26 31.11 11.32
C VAL A 609 13.39 32.59 10.95
N ALA A 610 12.49 33.45 11.42
CA ALA A 610 12.60 34.89 11.20
C ALA A 610 13.88 35.45 11.79
N ILE A 611 14.21 35.09 13.04
CA ILE A 611 15.45 35.50 13.73
C ILE A 611 16.68 35.02 12.95
N THR A 612 16.73 33.76 12.55
CA THR A 612 17.88 33.23 11.80
C THR A 612 18.03 33.89 10.44
N ILE A 613 16.95 34.12 9.69
CA ILE A 613 16.98 34.86 8.41
C ILE A 613 17.43 36.31 8.62
N SER A 614 16.92 37.00 9.66
CA SER A 614 17.34 38.36 9.99
C SER A 614 18.81 38.43 10.39
N LEU A 615 19.30 37.48 11.20
CA LEU A 615 20.71 37.40 11.57
C LEU A 615 21.61 37.09 10.36
N LEU A 616 21.19 36.20 9.46
CA LEU A 616 21.87 35.93 8.19
C LEU A 616 21.91 37.17 7.30
N TRP A 617 20.79 37.91 7.21
CA TRP A 617 20.73 39.15 6.44
C TRP A 617 21.66 40.23 6.99
N VAL A 618 21.71 40.40 8.31
CA VAL A 618 22.64 41.33 8.98
C VAL A 618 24.10 40.91 8.78
N ALA A 619 24.38 39.60 8.77
CA ALA A 619 25.73 39.10 8.50
C ALA A 619 26.17 39.28 7.04
N VAL A 620 25.25 39.15 6.08
CA VAL A 620 25.54 39.29 4.64
C VAL A 620 25.53 40.75 4.18
N ASN A 621 24.70 41.60 4.77
CA ASN A 621 24.55 43.00 4.39
C ASN A 621 24.51 43.90 5.64
N PRO A 622 25.66 44.06 6.32
CA PRO A 622 25.74 44.85 7.55
C PRO A 622 25.32 46.30 7.30
N PRO A 623 24.56 46.92 8.20
CA PRO A 623 24.15 48.31 8.06
C PRO A 623 25.39 49.23 7.96
N ALA A 624 25.32 50.20 7.05
CA ALA A 624 26.41 51.14 6.76
C ALA A 624 26.89 51.80 8.06
N GLY A 625 28.14 51.51 8.44
CA GLY A 625 28.76 51.96 9.69
C GLY A 625 29.22 50.83 10.64
N SER A 626 28.89 49.57 10.36
CA SER A 626 29.29 48.42 11.20
C SER A 626 30.48 47.64 10.62
N THR A 627 31.66 48.26 10.59
CA THR A 627 32.94 47.58 10.28
C THR A 627 33.57 46.86 11.48
N GLN A 628 32.78 46.49 12.51
CA GLN A 628 33.27 45.70 13.64
C GLN A 628 32.26 44.65 14.07
N ILE A 629 32.20 43.54 13.34
CA ILE A 629 31.79 42.24 13.93
C ILE A 629 33.08 41.58 14.40
N GLY A 630 33.59 42.07 15.53
CA GLY A 630 34.87 41.70 16.10
C GLY A 630 35.15 42.50 17.37
N GLY A 631 34.15 42.60 18.24
CA GLY A 631 34.30 43.22 19.55
C GLY A 631 35.24 42.37 20.41
N SER A 632 36.41 42.91 20.69
CA SER A 632 37.33 42.43 21.71
C SER A 632 36.63 42.33 23.06
N PHE A 633 36.38 41.09 23.51
CA PHE A 633 36.05 40.81 24.90
C PHE A 633 37.30 41.00 25.75
N THR A 634 37.31 42.02 26.60
CA THR A 634 38.22 42.13 27.75
C THR A 634 37.39 42.19 29.01
N PHE A 635 37.53 41.17 29.87
CA PHE A 635 36.92 41.11 31.20
C PHE A 635 37.67 42.04 32.17
N PRO A 636 36.99 42.60 33.19
CA PRO A 636 37.67 43.08 34.40
C PRO A 636 38.26 41.93 35.21
#